data_AF-A0A1C4WVE1-F1
#
_entry.id   AF-A0A1C4WVE1-F1
#
_cell.length_a   1.000
_cell.length_b   1.000
_cell.length_c   1.000
_cell.angle_alpha   90.00
_cell.angle_beta   90.00
_cell.angle_gamma   90.00
#
_symmetry.space_group_name_H-M   'P 1'
#
loop_
_entity.id
_entity.type
_entity.pdbx_description
1 polymer ?
#
loop_
_entity_poly.entity_id
_entity_poly.type
_entity_poly.pdbx_seq_one_letter_code
_entity_poly.pdbx_strand_id
1 'polypeptide(L)'
;MRRLLRPVLGAVTAAATVLACTTAAAPASAADAPYDVLVFSKTAGFRHDSIAVGTQAIRELGAANGFTVTATEDASRFTTANLAQYEAVVFLNTTGDVLDAAQQSAFESYVNGGGGYVGVHSAADTEYGWSYYGSLVGGYFASHPAIQQATVRIENRAHPATGHLPQTWTRTDEWYNYQANPRAGARVLATLDESSYSGGSMGGDHPISWCKTVNSGRSFYTGLGHTQGSYSEAAFRSHLLGGIRYAAGRAKADCRPETGYTNLYNGSTTGWSQAGPGSFSNSDATLTSVGGMGLYWYSAKQFANYSLKLDWRMSGDDNSGVFIGFPPSTDPWSAVDNGYEIQIDATDAADRTTGAVYTFQSADLAARDAALNPPGEWNTYELLVEGERLQVFLNGRKINDFTNTDPARSLAGHVGLQNHGTGDDVSFRNVRIKELGGTPPPGGDTTVQAEAFSSANGVTPFTKAGANGGQTLGYVDPGDWAAYPGLDLTGVTSLRARVVSGGSGGTIGIRTGSATGPLLGQVAVPNTGSWTTYADVSTTLAGVPAGTQTVYLTFTGSGTGLFDVDDFTLVRGGGTPGTPGTGPIVGLGGKCLDVRNAATADGTQIQIYTCNGTAAQNWTVTPNSTVKALGKCLDVSGGGSADGTKIQLWTCNGSAAQNWSAQADGTLRNPQSGKCLDVSDNSTTDGQAVHLWTCLAATNQKWTLP
;
A
#
# COMPACT_ATOMS: atom_id res chain seq x y z
N MET A 1 -67.70 70.54 -13.55
CA MET A 1 -68.15 69.30 -14.22
C MET A 1 -66.99 68.31 -14.25
N ARG A 2 -67.30 67.04 -13.99
CA ARG A 2 -66.48 65.83 -14.17
C ARG A 2 -65.36 65.56 -13.15
N ARG A 3 -65.69 64.56 -12.32
CA ARG A 3 -64.86 63.64 -11.53
C ARG A 3 -63.47 63.40 -12.12
N LEU A 4 -62.47 63.25 -11.25
CA LEU A 4 -61.64 62.03 -11.12
C LEU A 4 -60.79 62.14 -9.85
N LEU A 5 -60.82 61.08 -9.05
CA LEU A 5 -60.27 61.00 -7.70
C LEU A 5 -58.74 60.97 -7.70
N ARG A 6 -58.14 61.63 -6.69
CA ARG A 6 -56.76 61.41 -6.26
C ARG A 6 -56.58 59.98 -5.73
N PRO A 7 -55.36 59.44 -5.84
CA PRO A 7 -54.79 58.80 -4.66
C PRO A 7 -53.43 59.40 -4.26
N VAL A 8 -53.19 59.21 -2.97
CA VAL A 8 -52.12 59.69 -2.10
C VAL A 8 -50.77 59.07 -2.46
N LEU A 9 -49.71 59.88 -2.48
CA LEU A 9 -48.31 59.44 -2.50
C LEU A 9 -48.00 58.75 -1.15
N GLY A 10 -47.70 57.46 -1.19
CA GLY A 10 -47.06 56.72 -0.09
C GLY A 10 -45.63 56.36 -0.48
N ALA A 11 -44.67 56.75 0.35
CA ALA A 11 -43.25 56.51 0.17
C ALA A 11 -42.91 55.01 0.24
N VAL A 12 -42.10 54.52 -0.71
CA VAL A 12 -41.54 53.17 -0.71
C VAL A 12 -40.16 53.21 -0.06
N THR A 13 -40.03 52.68 1.14
CA THR A 13 -38.76 52.30 1.77
C THR A 13 -38.36 50.92 1.28
N ALA A 14 -37.23 50.82 0.58
CA ALA A 14 -36.61 49.56 0.19
C ALA A 14 -35.94 48.89 1.41
N ALA A 15 -36.42 47.71 1.78
CA ALA A 15 -35.76 46.85 2.77
C ALA A 15 -34.75 45.94 2.05
N ALA A 16 -33.46 46.14 2.31
CA ALA A 16 -32.40 45.23 1.91
C ALA A 16 -32.29 44.11 2.96
N THR A 17 -32.78 42.92 2.63
CA THR A 17 -32.53 41.69 3.39
C THR A 17 -31.10 41.22 3.14
N VAL A 18 -30.25 41.37 4.16
CA VAL A 18 -28.93 40.72 4.22
C VAL A 18 -29.17 39.24 4.53
N LEU A 19 -29.02 38.39 3.52
CA LEU A 19 -29.02 36.94 3.69
C LEU A 19 -27.65 36.56 4.27
N ALA A 20 -27.58 36.40 5.59
CA ALA A 20 -26.40 35.84 6.24
C ALA A 20 -26.29 34.36 5.84
N CYS A 21 -25.30 34.04 5.00
CA CYS A 21 -24.87 32.66 4.77
C CYS A 21 -24.36 32.09 6.11
N THR A 22 -25.22 31.39 6.84
CA THR A 22 -24.78 30.49 7.91
C THR A 22 -24.21 29.25 7.23
N THR A 23 -22.89 29.17 7.14
CA THR A 23 -22.20 27.89 6.89
C THR A 23 -22.66 26.92 7.97
N ALA A 24 -23.26 25.80 7.58
CA ALA A 24 -23.57 24.72 8.51
C ALA A 24 -22.26 24.32 9.20
N ALA A 25 -22.24 24.37 10.54
CA ALA A 25 -21.12 23.85 11.31
C ALA A 25 -20.95 22.38 10.96
N ALA A 26 -19.73 21.98 10.58
CA ALA A 26 -19.37 20.56 10.43
C ALA A 26 -19.80 19.80 11.70
N PRO A 27 -20.36 18.59 11.58
CA PRO A 27 -20.76 17.83 12.74
C PRO A 27 -19.52 17.61 13.63
N ALA A 28 -19.59 18.07 14.88
CA ALA A 28 -18.56 17.77 15.86
C ALA A 28 -18.47 16.24 15.98
N SER A 29 -17.25 15.69 15.88
CA SER A 29 -17.01 14.27 16.14
C SER A 29 -17.67 13.87 17.46
N ALA A 30 -18.36 12.74 17.48
CA ALA A 30 -19.00 12.25 18.69
C ALA A 30 -17.94 12.10 19.78
N ALA A 31 -18.17 12.75 20.93
CA ALA A 31 -17.25 12.65 22.07
C ALA A 31 -17.07 11.18 22.49
N ASP A 32 -15.86 10.82 22.89
CA ASP A 32 -15.55 9.49 23.39
C ASP A 32 -16.51 9.11 24.53
N ALA A 33 -16.96 7.85 24.54
CA ALA A 33 -17.71 7.33 25.67
C ALA A 33 -16.87 7.45 26.96
N PRO A 34 -17.46 7.91 28.09
CA PRO A 34 -16.71 8.17 29.31
C PRO A 34 -15.83 7.00 29.76
N TYR A 35 -14.65 7.32 30.29
CA TYR A 35 -13.65 6.31 30.69
C TYR A 35 -12.75 6.79 31.83
N ASP A 36 -12.02 5.87 32.46
CA ASP A 36 -11.22 6.15 33.64
C ASP A 36 -9.73 5.91 33.38
N VAL A 37 -8.90 6.85 33.84
CA VAL A 37 -7.45 6.82 33.68
C VAL A 37 -6.77 6.87 35.05
N LEU A 38 -5.85 5.93 35.29
CA LEU A 38 -4.96 5.95 36.45
C LEU A 38 -3.65 6.65 36.06
N VAL A 39 -3.29 7.73 36.76
CA VAL A 39 -1.96 8.36 36.64
C VAL A 39 -1.11 7.90 37.81
N PHE A 40 -0.04 7.18 37.52
CA PHE A 40 0.95 6.69 38.47
C PHE A 40 2.27 7.45 38.29
N SER A 41 2.78 8.04 39.37
CA SER A 41 3.98 8.89 39.34
C SER A 41 4.96 8.61 40.48
N LYS A 42 4.96 7.38 41.01
CA LYS A 42 5.92 6.96 42.05
C LYS A 42 7.34 6.98 41.46
N THR A 43 8.29 7.44 42.26
CA THR A 43 9.72 7.50 41.91
C THR A 43 10.54 6.85 43.02
N ALA A 44 11.41 5.91 42.67
CA ALA A 44 12.47 5.36 43.50
C ALA A 44 13.87 5.89 43.09
N GLY A 45 13.95 6.64 42.00
CA GLY A 45 15.15 7.34 41.52
C GLY A 45 14.96 8.85 41.46
N PHE A 46 15.46 9.50 40.40
CA PHE A 46 15.33 10.94 40.20
C PHE A 46 13.85 11.36 40.13
N ARG A 47 13.52 12.49 40.76
CA ARG A 47 12.16 13.02 40.78
C ARG A 47 12.05 14.27 39.92
N HIS A 48 11.25 14.18 38.87
CA HIS A 48 11.00 15.27 37.94
C HIS A 48 10.06 16.32 38.56
N ASP A 49 10.45 17.59 38.47
CA ASP A 49 9.64 18.72 38.95
C ASP A 49 8.33 18.90 38.15
N SER A 50 8.28 18.32 36.94
CA SER A 50 7.13 18.34 36.04
C SER A 50 5.98 17.39 36.42
N ILE A 51 6.16 16.47 37.37
CA ILE A 51 5.11 15.51 37.78
C ILE A 51 3.80 16.21 38.17
N ALA A 52 3.89 17.28 38.98
CA ALA A 52 2.72 17.99 39.47
C ALA A 52 1.93 18.68 38.35
N VAL A 53 2.64 19.44 37.49
CA VAL A 53 2.01 20.13 36.35
C VAL A 53 1.54 19.15 35.27
N GLY A 54 2.23 18.02 35.08
CA GLY A 54 1.80 16.98 34.15
C GLY A 54 0.55 16.25 34.61
N THR A 55 0.45 15.94 35.90
CA THR A 55 -0.76 15.37 36.48
C THR A 55 -1.95 16.31 36.30
N GLN A 56 -1.74 17.61 36.54
CA GLN A 56 -2.77 18.63 36.36
C GLN A 56 -3.18 18.77 34.89
N ALA A 57 -2.22 18.76 33.95
CA ALA A 57 -2.52 18.79 32.52
C ALA A 57 -3.35 17.58 32.07
N ILE A 58 -3.05 16.37 32.56
CA ILE A 58 -3.83 15.17 32.23
C ILE A 58 -5.25 15.26 32.82
N ARG A 59 -5.42 15.80 34.03
CA ARG A 59 -6.76 16.06 34.62
C ARG A 59 -7.57 17.03 33.76
N GLU A 60 -6.96 18.10 33.27
CA GLU A 60 -7.60 19.08 32.38
C GLU A 60 -7.99 18.46 31.04
N LEU A 61 -7.10 17.65 30.46
CA LEU A 61 -7.40 16.87 29.26
C LEU A 61 -8.59 15.92 29.51
N GLY A 62 -8.63 15.26 30.66
CA GLY A 62 -9.73 14.38 31.06
C GLY A 62 -11.06 15.11 31.14
N ALA A 63 -11.09 16.23 31.86
CA ALA A 63 -12.28 17.06 31.99
C ALA A 63 -12.81 17.57 30.64
N ALA A 64 -11.92 17.84 29.68
CA ALA A 64 -12.28 18.32 28.35
C ALA A 64 -12.67 17.20 27.35
N ASN A 65 -12.26 15.95 27.58
CA ASN A 65 -12.37 14.85 26.61
C ASN A 65 -13.04 13.59 27.17
N GLY A 66 -13.83 13.74 28.25
CA GLY A 66 -14.69 12.66 28.73
C GLY A 66 -13.97 11.55 29.48
N PHE A 67 -12.84 11.82 30.15
CA PHE A 67 -12.25 10.83 31.05
C PHE A 67 -11.92 11.35 32.43
N THR A 68 -12.07 10.50 33.44
CA THR A 68 -11.67 10.85 34.81
C THR A 68 -10.24 10.43 35.09
N VAL A 69 -9.61 11.12 36.04
CA VAL A 69 -8.20 10.89 36.39
C VAL A 69 -8.06 10.64 37.88
N THR A 70 -7.68 9.43 38.22
CA THR A 70 -7.20 9.07 39.57
C THR A 70 -5.68 9.12 39.56
N ALA A 71 -5.08 10.04 40.32
CA ALA A 71 -3.63 10.14 40.44
C ALA A 71 -3.14 9.52 41.75
N THR A 72 -2.06 8.75 41.72
CA THR A 72 -1.49 8.09 42.90
C THR A 72 0.02 7.88 42.77
N GLU A 73 0.71 7.89 43.89
CA GLU A 73 2.09 7.40 44.03
C GLU A 73 2.15 6.11 44.88
N ASP A 74 0.99 5.63 45.34
CA ASP A 74 0.86 4.40 46.13
C ASP A 74 0.78 3.17 45.21
N ALA A 75 1.84 2.36 45.23
CA ALA A 75 1.96 1.13 44.46
C ALA A 75 0.98 0.03 44.94
N SER A 76 0.43 0.12 46.15
CA SER A 76 -0.57 -0.83 46.66
C SER A 76 -1.86 -0.85 45.83
N ARG A 77 -2.05 0.16 44.97
CA ARG A 77 -3.16 0.25 44.01
C ARG A 77 -3.01 -0.70 42.82
N PHE A 78 -1.85 -1.29 42.58
CA PHE A 78 -1.61 -2.24 41.49
C PHE A 78 -2.07 -3.65 41.89
N THR A 79 -3.39 -3.82 41.96
CA THR A 79 -4.05 -5.11 42.13
C THR A 79 -4.96 -5.39 40.94
N THR A 80 -5.19 -6.65 40.60
CA THR A 80 -6.07 -7.03 39.48
C THR A 80 -7.46 -6.38 39.58
N ALA A 81 -8.04 -6.39 40.79
CA ALA A 81 -9.37 -5.82 41.03
C ALA A 81 -9.39 -4.29 40.84
N ASN A 82 -8.36 -3.59 41.32
CA ASN A 82 -8.30 -2.14 41.18
C ASN A 82 -7.94 -1.71 39.74
N LEU A 83 -7.05 -2.42 39.05
CA LEU A 83 -6.68 -2.07 37.68
C LEU A 83 -7.81 -2.27 36.67
N ALA A 84 -8.72 -3.23 36.91
CA ALA A 84 -9.83 -3.53 36.01
C ALA A 84 -10.84 -2.39 35.80
N GLN A 85 -10.81 -1.32 36.62
CA GLN A 85 -11.68 -0.16 36.46
C GLN A 85 -11.15 0.89 35.47
N TYR A 86 -9.89 0.79 35.05
CA TYR A 86 -9.25 1.81 34.21
C TYR A 86 -9.06 1.30 32.78
N GLU A 87 -9.33 2.14 31.79
CA GLU A 87 -9.02 1.85 30.39
C GLU A 87 -7.54 2.12 30.05
N ALA A 88 -6.89 3.02 30.77
CA ALA A 88 -5.47 3.29 30.61
C ALA A 88 -4.78 3.60 31.96
N VAL A 89 -3.52 3.17 32.06
CA VAL A 89 -2.61 3.53 33.15
C VAL A 89 -1.46 4.34 32.56
N VAL A 90 -1.31 5.57 33.04
CA VAL A 90 -0.22 6.49 32.67
C VAL A 90 0.89 6.39 33.71
N PHE A 91 2.09 6.02 33.27
CA PHE A 91 3.32 6.14 34.04
C PHE A 91 3.91 7.51 33.71
N LEU A 92 3.61 8.49 34.57
CA LEU A 92 4.01 9.88 34.40
C LEU A 92 5.32 10.13 35.15
N ASN A 93 6.43 10.11 34.42
CA ASN A 93 7.76 10.41 34.93
C ASN A 93 8.14 9.57 36.17
N THR A 94 7.77 8.28 36.15
CA THR A 94 8.24 7.29 37.14
C THR A 94 9.74 7.06 37.00
N THR A 95 10.42 6.58 38.05
CA THR A 95 11.86 6.23 37.97
C THR A 95 12.20 5.12 38.96
N GLY A 96 13.17 4.27 38.61
CA GLY A 96 13.64 3.16 39.45
C GLY A 96 12.68 1.97 39.54
N ASP A 97 12.83 1.18 40.59
CA ASP A 97 12.01 -0.01 40.89
C ASP A 97 10.84 0.38 41.80
N VAL A 98 9.62 0.37 41.26
CA VAL A 98 8.45 1.03 41.87
C VAL A 98 7.31 0.06 42.22
N LEU A 99 7.29 -1.13 41.61
CA LEU A 99 6.33 -2.20 41.83
C LEU A 99 7.01 -3.46 42.35
N ASP A 100 6.42 -4.11 43.36
CA ASP A 100 6.85 -5.45 43.77
C ASP A 100 6.35 -6.55 42.81
N ALA A 101 6.81 -7.80 43.01
CA ALA A 101 6.47 -8.92 42.14
C ALA A 101 4.96 -9.19 41.99
N ALA A 102 4.17 -8.95 43.06
CA ALA A 102 2.72 -9.15 43.00
C ALA A 102 2.04 -8.04 42.17
N GLN A 103 2.51 -6.80 42.33
CA GLN A 103 2.05 -5.63 41.58
C GLN A 103 2.44 -5.70 40.10
N GLN A 104 3.67 -6.15 39.80
CA GLN A 104 4.14 -6.45 38.45
C GLN A 104 3.24 -7.49 37.77
N SER A 105 2.94 -8.60 38.46
CA SER A 105 2.06 -9.66 37.94
C SER A 105 0.63 -9.16 37.68
N ALA A 106 0.10 -8.30 38.55
CA ALA A 106 -1.20 -7.68 38.36
C ALA A 106 -1.22 -6.74 37.15
N PHE A 107 -0.16 -5.95 36.96
CA PHE A 107 -0.05 -5.02 35.85
C PHE A 107 0.14 -5.72 34.49
N GLU A 108 0.98 -6.76 34.45
CA GLU A 108 1.12 -7.62 33.27
C GLU A 108 -0.22 -8.27 32.88
N SER A 109 -0.95 -8.81 33.86
CA SER A 109 -2.28 -9.38 33.61
C SER A 109 -3.26 -8.35 33.06
N TYR A 110 -3.24 -7.12 33.60
CA TYR A 110 -4.06 -6.01 33.13
C TYR A 110 -3.77 -5.65 31.66
N VAL A 111 -2.50 -5.44 31.30
CA VAL A 111 -2.14 -5.10 29.92
C VAL A 111 -2.43 -6.28 28.97
N ASN A 112 -2.04 -7.51 29.34
CA ASN A 112 -2.29 -8.69 28.52
C ASN A 112 -3.79 -8.96 28.30
N GLY A 113 -4.62 -8.61 29.29
CA GLY A 113 -6.08 -8.67 29.24
C GLY A 113 -6.76 -7.56 28.44
N GLY A 114 -6.00 -6.63 27.86
CA GLY A 114 -6.52 -5.57 27.01
C GLY A 114 -6.41 -4.16 27.58
N GLY A 115 -5.79 -3.98 28.75
CA GLY A 115 -5.54 -2.66 29.35
C GLY A 115 -4.56 -1.80 28.54
N GLY A 116 -4.70 -0.48 28.68
CA GLY A 116 -3.81 0.51 28.07
C GLY A 116 -2.64 0.92 28.98
N TYR A 117 -1.46 1.11 28.40
CA TYR A 117 -0.28 1.72 29.02
C TYR A 117 0.15 2.97 28.27
N VAL A 118 0.47 4.03 29.01
CA VAL A 118 1.06 5.28 28.51
C VAL A 118 2.32 5.57 29.32
N GLY A 119 3.50 5.50 28.71
CA GLY A 119 4.76 5.92 29.34
C GLY A 119 5.15 7.33 28.91
N VAL A 120 5.47 8.20 29.87
CA VAL A 120 5.94 9.57 29.62
C VAL A 120 7.34 9.76 30.18
N HIS A 121 8.24 10.27 29.33
CA HIS A 121 9.63 10.61 29.61
C HIS A 121 10.38 9.53 30.41
N SER A 122 10.56 9.74 31.72
CA SER A 122 11.32 8.83 32.58
C SER A 122 10.63 7.51 32.89
N ALA A 123 9.44 7.27 32.36
CA ALA A 123 8.89 5.91 32.32
C ALA A 123 9.86 4.90 31.66
N ALA A 124 10.78 5.32 30.79
CA ALA A 124 11.86 4.47 30.28
C ALA A 124 13.01 4.21 31.29
N ASP A 125 13.09 4.99 32.36
CA ASP A 125 14.02 4.85 33.50
C ASP A 125 13.36 4.09 34.68
N THR A 126 12.47 3.14 34.37
CA THR A 126 11.64 2.43 35.36
C THR A 126 11.75 0.92 35.17
N GLU A 127 11.78 0.14 36.26
CA GLU A 127 11.67 -1.33 36.26
C GLU A 127 12.71 -2.10 35.42
N TYR A 128 13.98 -1.66 35.39
CA TYR A 128 15.06 -2.31 34.60
C TYR A 128 15.20 -3.83 34.78
N GLY A 129 14.90 -4.34 35.99
CA GLY A 129 14.97 -5.77 36.31
C GLY A 129 13.81 -6.60 35.77
N TRP A 130 12.77 -5.97 35.23
CA TRP A 130 11.54 -6.62 34.80
C TRP A 130 11.43 -6.64 33.26
N SER A 131 11.79 -7.78 32.66
CA SER A 131 11.86 -7.92 31.19
C SER A 131 10.53 -7.65 30.47
N TYR A 132 9.40 -7.96 31.11
CA TYR A 132 8.08 -7.63 30.56
C TYR A 132 7.91 -6.12 30.39
N TYR A 133 8.29 -5.34 31.40
CA TYR A 133 8.21 -3.87 31.31
C TYR A 133 9.14 -3.32 30.23
N GLY A 134 10.36 -3.85 30.10
CA GLY A 134 11.27 -3.49 29.02
C GLY A 134 10.66 -3.69 27.63
N SER A 135 9.91 -4.79 27.45
CA SER A 135 9.13 -5.00 26.22
C SER A 135 7.95 -4.03 26.12
N LEU A 136 7.24 -3.76 27.22
CA LEU A 136 6.09 -2.86 27.24
C LEU A 136 6.46 -1.42 26.86
N VAL A 137 7.46 -0.85 27.54
CA VAL A 137 7.97 0.50 27.28
C VAL A 137 8.71 0.57 25.96
N GLY A 138 9.38 -0.51 25.54
CA GLY A 138 10.00 -0.66 24.22
C GLY A 138 11.45 -0.21 24.13
N GLY A 139 11.93 0.61 25.08
CA GLY A 139 13.33 1.02 25.17
C GLY A 139 13.65 1.57 26.55
N TYR A 140 14.70 1.02 27.19
CA TYR A 140 15.18 1.54 28.47
C TYR A 140 16.06 2.77 28.27
N PHE A 141 16.00 3.68 29.23
CA PHE A 141 16.87 4.85 29.28
C PHE A 141 18.36 4.43 29.37
N ALA A 142 19.22 5.19 28.67
CA ALA A 142 20.67 5.02 28.72
C ALA A 142 21.39 6.29 29.18
N SER A 143 21.05 7.44 28.60
CA SER A 143 21.64 8.74 28.93
C SER A 143 20.79 9.87 28.35
N HIS A 144 21.08 11.11 28.71
CA HIS A 144 20.51 12.29 28.08
C HIS A 144 21.54 13.45 28.09
N PRO A 145 21.47 14.40 27.15
CA PRO A 145 22.20 15.66 27.25
C PRO A 145 21.46 16.65 28.14
N ALA A 146 21.96 17.89 28.23
CA ALA A 146 21.22 18.98 28.83
C ALA A 146 19.94 19.30 28.04
N ILE A 147 18.94 19.86 28.72
CA ILE A 147 17.72 20.42 28.12
C ILE A 147 18.13 21.42 27.04
N GLN A 148 17.65 21.19 25.82
CA GLN A 148 17.96 22.04 24.67
C GLN A 148 16.87 21.90 23.61
N GLN A 149 16.89 22.77 22.62
CA GLN A 149 15.99 22.65 21.47
C GLN A 149 16.46 21.53 20.53
N ALA A 150 15.53 20.78 19.94
CA ALA A 150 15.78 19.83 18.87
C ALA A 150 14.62 19.81 17.88
N THR A 151 14.88 19.29 16.68
CA THR A 151 13.85 19.01 15.67
C THR A 151 13.37 17.57 15.81
N VAL A 152 12.06 17.40 16.00
CA VAL A 152 11.37 16.12 15.98
C VAL A 152 10.75 15.91 14.60
N ARG A 153 11.08 14.80 13.93
CA ARG A 153 10.50 14.40 12.64
C ARG A 153 9.33 13.46 12.90
N ILE A 154 8.17 13.75 12.30
CA ILE A 154 6.95 12.95 12.50
C ILE A 154 6.83 11.94 11.36
N GLU A 155 7.05 10.66 11.66
CA GLU A 155 7.06 9.57 10.68
C GLU A 155 5.66 8.98 10.44
N ASN A 156 4.90 8.74 11.51
CA ASN A 156 3.52 8.31 11.41
C ASN A 156 2.63 9.52 11.64
N ARG A 157 1.86 9.92 10.62
CA ARG A 157 0.96 11.06 10.70
C ARG A 157 -0.52 10.64 10.75
N ALA A 158 -0.84 9.36 10.89
CA ALA A 158 -2.22 8.92 11.14
C ALA A 158 -2.52 8.70 12.62
N HIS A 159 -1.51 8.37 13.43
CA HIS A 159 -1.71 8.07 14.84
C HIS A 159 -2.30 9.30 15.57
N PRO A 160 -3.30 9.13 16.48
CA PRO A 160 -3.97 10.24 17.16
C PRO A 160 -3.01 11.15 17.96
N ALA A 161 -1.90 10.58 18.45
CA ALA A 161 -0.86 11.35 19.13
C ALA A 161 -0.03 12.27 18.21
N THR A 162 -0.03 12.06 16.90
CA THR A 162 0.86 12.76 15.97
C THR A 162 0.15 13.36 14.75
N GLY A 163 -1.12 13.03 14.53
CA GLY A 163 -1.87 13.47 13.35
C GLY A 163 -2.11 14.98 13.26
N HIS A 164 -2.09 15.71 14.38
CA HIS A 164 -2.19 17.17 14.41
C HIS A 164 -0.85 17.88 14.22
N LEU A 165 0.27 17.14 14.27
CA LEU A 165 1.61 17.73 14.19
C LEU A 165 2.04 17.99 12.73
N PRO A 166 2.83 19.04 12.49
CA PRO A 166 3.51 19.24 11.19
C PRO A 166 4.51 18.11 10.90
N GLN A 167 5.05 18.04 9.67
CA GLN A 167 6.11 17.05 9.35
C GLN A 167 7.33 17.17 10.27
N THR A 168 7.67 18.39 10.67
CA THR A 168 8.76 18.70 11.59
C THR A 168 8.27 19.58 12.73
N TRP A 169 8.59 19.19 13.95
CA TRP A 169 8.22 19.89 15.17
C TRP A 169 9.47 20.25 15.97
N THR A 170 9.83 21.53 15.97
CA THR A 170 10.95 22.03 16.78
C THR A 170 10.45 22.42 18.16
N ARG A 171 11.08 21.88 19.21
CA ARG A 171 10.72 22.17 20.60
C ARG A 171 11.90 21.97 21.54
N THR A 172 11.75 22.37 22.80
CA THR A 172 12.75 22.23 23.85
C THR A 172 12.32 21.18 24.88
N ASP A 173 13.16 20.20 25.14
CA ASP A 173 12.96 19.18 26.17
C ASP A 173 14.31 18.56 26.56
N GLU A 174 14.30 17.56 27.45
CA GLU A 174 15.46 16.68 27.69
C GLU A 174 15.38 15.43 26.82
N TRP A 175 16.41 15.16 26.02
CA TRP A 175 16.37 14.14 24.95
C TRP A 175 16.99 12.82 25.37
N TYR A 176 16.17 11.81 25.61
CA TYR A 176 16.66 10.50 26.04
C TYR A 176 17.32 9.71 24.90
N ASN A 177 18.53 9.24 25.14
CA ASN A 177 19.13 8.11 24.44
C ASN A 177 18.65 6.79 25.11
N TYR A 178 18.47 5.75 24.30
CA TYR A 178 17.96 4.46 24.75
C TYR A 178 19.03 3.38 24.65
N GLN A 179 18.92 2.34 25.49
CA GLN A 179 19.85 1.19 25.47
C GLN A 179 19.75 0.38 24.17
N ALA A 180 18.56 0.40 23.55
CA ALA A 180 18.28 -0.26 22.29
C ALA A 180 17.28 0.57 21.48
N ASN A 181 17.40 0.49 20.15
CA ASN A 181 16.45 1.13 19.25
C ASN A 181 15.13 0.31 19.18
N PRO A 182 13.96 0.92 19.48
CA PRO A 182 12.68 0.21 19.56
C PRO A 182 12.09 -0.19 18.20
N ARG A 183 12.60 0.33 17.08
CA ARG A 183 11.97 0.23 15.74
C ARG A 183 11.68 -1.19 15.27
N ALA A 184 12.51 -2.17 15.65
CA ALA A 184 12.29 -3.56 15.28
C ALA A 184 11.03 -4.16 15.93
N GLY A 185 10.64 -3.68 17.11
CA GLY A 185 9.53 -4.21 17.90
C GLY A 185 8.39 -3.22 18.13
N ALA A 186 8.46 -2.01 17.58
CA ALA A 186 7.46 -0.97 17.79
C ALA A 186 7.16 -0.18 16.51
N ARG A 187 5.96 0.39 16.43
CA ARG A 187 5.66 1.42 15.43
C ARG A 187 6.24 2.75 15.90
N VAL A 188 7.30 3.20 15.26
CA VAL A 188 7.84 4.54 15.47
C VAL A 188 6.86 5.59 14.95
N LEU A 189 6.58 6.58 15.79
CA LEU A 189 5.70 7.70 15.49
C LEU A 189 6.51 8.97 15.20
N ALA A 190 7.59 9.18 15.96
CA ALA A 190 8.47 10.33 15.83
C ALA A 190 9.93 9.97 16.14
N THR A 191 10.85 10.66 15.45
CA THR A 191 12.31 10.55 15.62
C THR A 191 12.94 11.91 15.90
N LEU A 192 14.06 11.93 16.61
CA LEU A 192 14.90 13.11 16.77
C LEU A 192 15.87 13.26 15.60
N ASP A 193 16.05 14.49 15.15
CA ASP A 193 17.14 14.86 14.25
C ASP A 193 18.39 15.19 15.05
N GLU A 194 19.31 14.24 15.19
CA GLU A 194 20.57 14.42 15.92
C GLU A 194 21.47 15.50 15.32
N SER A 195 21.24 15.98 14.09
CA SER A 195 21.99 17.13 13.54
C SER A 195 21.55 18.48 14.11
N SER A 196 20.38 18.52 14.78
CA SER A 196 19.77 19.76 15.29
C SER A 196 20.10 20.05 16.76
N TYR A 197 20.77 19.13 17.45
CA TYR A 197 21.14 19.26 18.86
C TYR A 197 22.42 18.46 19.18
N SER A 198 22.90 18.54 20.43
CA SER A 198 24.13 17.87 20.86
C SER A 198 23.87 16.77 21.88
N GLY A 199 24.65 15.67 21.81
CA GLY A 199 24.63 14.58 22.79
C GLY A 199 23.64 13.44 22.48
N GLY A 200 23.06 13.42 21.29
CA GLY A 200 22.44 12.21 20.73
C GLY A 200 23.48 11.09 20.55
N SER A 201 23.08 9.86 20.86
CA SER A 201 23.96 8.68 20.76
C SER A 201 23.28 7.49 20.10
N MET A 202 22.10 7.68 19.50
CA MET A 202 21.34 6.63 18.80
C MET A 202 21.74 6.54 17.33
N GLY A 203 22.45 7.54 16.82
CA GLY A 203 22.93 7.61 15.43
C GLY A 203 21.85 8.14 14.50
N GLY A 204 21.86 7.70 13.23
CA GLY A 204 20.94 8.21 12.20
C GLY A 204 19.46 7.88 12.41
N ASP A 205 19.12 7.02 13.38
CA ASP A 205 17.75 6.66 13.72
C ASP A 205 17.54 6.74 15.25
N HIS A 206 16.90 7.83 15.69
CA HIS A 206 16.64 8.10 17.10
C HIS A 206 15.13 8.20 17.39
N PRO A 207 14.41 7.07 17.56
CA PRO A 207 13.00 7.12 17.94
C PRO A 207 12.79 7.79 19.29
N ILE A 208 11.79 8.68 19.38
CA ILE A 208 11.45 9.40 20.61
C ILE A 208 9.97 9.22 21.01
N SER A 209 9.13 8.74 20.09
CA SER A 209 7.76 8.31 20.42
C SER A 209 7.38 7.11 19.58
N TRP A 210 6.72 6.13 20.19
CA TRP A 210 6.30 4.91 19.51
C TRP A 210 5.06 4.29 20.16
N CYS A 211 4.41 3.40 19.43
CA CYS A 211 3.30 2.60 19.93
C CYS A 211 3.48 1.12 19.61
N LYS A 212 2.80 0.27 20.39
CA LYS A 212 2.82 -1.19 20.25
C LYS A 212 1.44 -1.77 20.56
N THR A 213 1.17 -2.91 19.95
CA THR A 213 0.17 -3.86 20.46
C THR A 213 0.92 -4.88 21.32
N VAL A 214 0.44 -5.13 22.55
CA VAL A 214 1.06 -6.06 23.51
C VAL A 214 0.00 -7.07 23.93
N ASN A 215 0.05 -8.28 23.37
CA ASN A 215 -1.07 -9.23 23.44
C ASN A 215 -2.39 -8.55 23.01
N SER A 216 -3.38 -8.46 23.90
CA SER A 216 -4.63 -7.73 23.64
C SER A 216 -4.56 -6.24 24.02
N GLY A 217 -3.50 -5.82 24.73
CA GLY A 217 -3.29 -4.48 25.24
C GLY A 217 -2.62 -3.53 24.25
N ARG A 218 -2.53 -2.26 24.65
CA ARG A 218 -2.00 -1.17 23.83
C ARG A 218 -0.98 -0.38 24.64
N SER A 219 0.20 -0.20 24.07
CA SER A 219 1.28 0.60 24.67
C SER A 219 1.55 1.81 23.79
N PHE A 220 1.58 2.98 24.42
CA PHE A 220 2.12 4.21 23.85
C PHE A 220 3.23 4.72 24.75
N TYR A 221 4.34 5.14 24.15
CA TYR A 221 5.42 5.77 24.87
C TYR A 221 5.88 7.04 24.15
N THR A 222 6.19 8.06 24.94
CA THR A 222 6.87 9.26 24.48
C THR A 222 8.00 9.62 25.43
N GLY A 223 9.22 9.80 24.89
CA GLY A 223 10.39 10.29 25.62
C GLY A 223 10.35 11.79 25.91
N LEU A 224 9.28 12.46 25.47
CA LEU A 224 9.00 13.86 25.73
C LEU A 224 8.35 14.03 27.11
N GLY A 225 8.40 15.24 27.68
CA GLY A 225 7.67 15.59 28.91
C GLY A 225 8.55 15.75 30.16
N HIS A 226 9.85 16.03 30.00
CA HIS A 226 10.73 16.37 31.11
C HIS A 226 10.33 17.71 31.71
N THR A 227 10.25 18.74 30.88
CA THR A 227 10.11 20.12 31.36
C THR A 227 8.69 20.44 31.81
N GLN A 228 8.54 21.33 32.79
CA GLN A 228 7.24 21.90 33.15
C GLN A 228 6.58 22.61 31.96
N GLY A 229 7.39 23.27 31.11
CA GLY A 229 6.95 24.00 29.93
C GLY A 229 6.19 23.14 28.93
N SER A 230 6.62 21.88 28.73
CA SER A 230 5.95 20.92 27.85
C SER A 230 4.43 20.85 28.11
N TYR A 231 4.01 20.82 29.38
CA TYR A 231 2.60 20.65 29.76
C TYR A 231 1.73 21.90 29.56
N SER A 232 2.35 23.03 29.18
CA SER A 232 1.65 24.23 28.70
C SER A 232 1.55 24.32 27.17
N GLU A 233 2.36 23.54 26.44
CA GLU A 233 2.37 23.55 24.97
C GLU A 233 1.16 22.81 24.39
N ALA A 234 0.34 23.50 23.60
CA ALA A 234 -0.85 22.91 22.98
C ALA A 234 -0.55 21.66 22.14
N ALA A 235 0.56 21.67 21.39
CA ALA A 235 0.99 20.55 20.56
C ALA A 235 1.35 19.31 21.38
N PHE A 236 2.07 19.48 22.50
CA PHE A 236 2.43 18.38 23.39
C PHE A 236 1.22 17.85 24.18
N ARG A 237 0.34 18.73 24.66
CA ARG A 237 -0.90 18.31 25.33
C ARG A 237 -1.79 17.48 24.40
N SER A 238 -1.88 17.87 23.13
CA SER A 238 -2.62 17.09 22.11
C SER A 238 -1.92 15.77 21.79
N HIS A 239 -0.58 15.72 21.81
CA HIS A 239 0.20 14.48 21.68
C HIS A 239 -0.07 13.50 22.84
N LEU A 240 -0.06 13.99 24.08
CA LEU A 240 -0.42 13.20 25.26
C LEU A 240 -1.87 12.70 25.20
N LEU A 241 -2.82 13.57 24.85
CA LEU A 241 -4.22 13.18 24.69
C LEU A 241 -4.37 12.05 23.66
N GLY A 242 -3.76 12.19 22.49
CA GLY A 242 -3.83 11.16 21.46
C GLY A 242 -3.21 9.83 21.89
N GLY A 243 -2.11 9.86 22.66
CA GLY A 243 -1.51 8.67 23.26
C GLY A 243 -2.43 7.98 24.27
N ILE A 244 -3.08 8.76 25.15
CA ILE A 244 -4.07 8.26 26.12
C ILE A 244 -5.29 7.67 25.40
N ARG A 245 -5.85 8.36 24.40
CA ARG A 245 -7.00 7.87 23.63
C ARG A 245 -6.69 6.56 22.91
N TYR A 246 -5.50 6.42 22.33
CA TYR A 246 -5.06 5.15 21.74
C TYR A 246 -4.95 4.04 22.80
N ALA A 247 -4.24 4.29 23.92
CA ALA A 247 -4.06 3.30 24.97
C ALA A 247 -5.42 2.85 25.57
N ALA A 248 -6.35 3.78 25.77
CA ALA A 248 -7.71 3.52 26.23
C ALA A 248 -8.63 2.87 25.18
N GLY A 249 -8.14 2.66 23.95
CA GLY A 249 -8.90 2.04 22.86
C GLY A 249 -9.99 2.92 22.25
N ARG A 250 -9.96 4.24 22.54
CA ARG A 250 -10.92 5.24 22.05
C ARG A 250 -10.58 5.77 20.65
N ALA A 251 -9.30 5.68 20.25
CA ALA A 251 -8.86 5.93 18.89
C ALA A 251 -8.11 4.70 18.33
N LYS A 252 -8.24 4.45 17.02
CA LYS A 252 -7.64 3.31 16.32
C LYS A 252 -6.38 3.75 15.57
N ALA A 253 -5.35 2.92 15.57
CA ALA A 253 -4.12 3.16 14.84
C ALA A 253 -3.39 1.85 14.51
N ASP A 254 -2.69 1.82 13.37
CA ASP A 254 -1.78 0.72 13.04
C ASP A 254 -0.46 0.86 13.81
N CYS A 255 -0.33 0.12 14.91
CA CYS A 255 0.87 0.08 15.74
C CYS A 255 1.75 -1.16 15.50
N ARG A 256 1.58 -1.83 14.35
CA ARG A 256 2.53 -2.86 13.89
C ARG A 256 3.85 -2.19 13.46
N PRO A 257 5.02 -2.78 13.76
CA PRO A 257 6.31 -2.29 13.26
C PRO A 257 6.29 -2.15 11.73
N GLU A 258 6.93 -1.10 11.22
CA GLU A 258 6.95 -0.79 9.79
C GLU A 258 8.38 -0.65 9.28
N THR A 259 8.74 -1.48 8.30
CA THR A 259 10.07 -1.49 7.67
C THR A 259 9.97 -1.78 6.16
N GLY A 260 10.89 -1.18 5.39
CA GLY A 260 11.04 -1.44 3.96
C GLY A 260 10.07 -0.69 3.05
N TYR A 261 9.43 0.38 3.52
CA TYR A 261 8.59 1.24 2.69
C TYR A 261 9.39 2.38 2.05
N THR A 262 9.07 2.68 0.80
CA THR A 262 9.54 3.85 0.07
C THR A 262 8.41 4.85 -0.06
N ASN A 263 8.69 6.13 0.20
CA ASN A 263 7.70 7.19 0.04
C ASN A 263 7.43 7.42 -1.44
N LEU A 264 6.15 7.34 -1.84
CA LEU A 264 5.68 7.81 -3.14
C LEU A 264 5.27 9.27 -3.08
N TYR A 265 4.74 9.72 -1.94
CA TYR A 265 4.37 11.11 -1.72
C TYR A 265 4.75 11.57 -0.31
N ASN A 266 5.63 12.58 -0.26
CA ASN A 266 6.13 13.23 0.95
C ASN A 266 5.97 14.76 0.90
N GLY A 267 5.11 15.25 0.01
CA GLY A 267 4.94 16.68 -0.31
C GLY A 267 5.41 17.03 -1.73
N SER A 268 6.32 16.23 -2.30
CA SER A 268 6.69 16.34 -3.71
C SER A 268 5.65 15.70 -4.63
N THR A 269 5.32 16.37 -5.72
CA THR A 269 4.44 15.85 -6.80
C THR A 269 5.22 15.13 -7.89
N THR A 270 6.54 14.96 -7.75
CA THR A 270 7.38 14.25 -8.72
C THR A 270 6.86 12.81 -8.92
N GLY A 271 6.68 12.42 -10.18
CA GLY A 271 6.19 11.10 -10.56
C GLY A 271 4.68 10.89 -10.44
N TRP A 272 3.93 11.94 -10.08
CA TRP A 272 2.47 11.92 -10.03
C TRP A 272 1.85 12.70 -11.19
N SER A 273 0.72 12.21 -11.68
CA SER A 273 -0.08 12.82 -12.74
C SER A 273 -1.52 13.05 -12.28
N GLN A 274 -2.18 14.05 -12.85
CA GLN A 274 -3.59 14.33 -12.64
C GLN A 274 -4.38 14.01 -13.90
N ALA A 275 -5.44 13.22 -13.76
CA ALA A 275 -6.47 13.01 -14.78
C ALA A 275 -7.77 13.71 -14.35
N GLY A 276 -8.54 14.20 -15.33
CA GLY A 276 -9.83 14.85 -15.10
C GLY A 276 -9.76 16.29 -14.58
N PRO A 277 -10.93 16.96 -14.45
CA PRO A 277 -11.05 18.34 -13.96
C PRO A 277 -10.82 18.51 -12.45
N GLY A 278 -10.80 17.43 -11.68
CA GLY A 278 -10.44 17.46 -10.26
C GLY A 278 -8.98 17.80 -10.00
N SER A 279 -8.69 18.31 -8.81
CA SER A 279 -7.32 18.62 -8.36
C SER A 279 -7.15 18.34 -6.86
N PHE A 280 -5.93 18.51 -6.35
CA PHE A 280 -5.62 18.47 -4.93
C PHE A 280 -4.87 19.74 -4.52
N SER A 281 -5.33 20.39 -3.44
CA SER A 281 -4.49 21.36 -2.74
C SER A 281 -3.39 20.62 -1.98
N ASN A 282 -2.21 21.22 -1.85
CA ASN A 282 -1.07 20.61 -1.17
C ASN A 282 -0.55 21.57 -0.10
N SER A 283 -0.69 21.18 1.17
CA SER A 283 -0.18 21.93 2.31
C SER A 283 0.44 20.98 3.33
N ASP A 284 1.68 21.26 3.75
CA ASP A 284 2.43 20.43 4.72
C ASP A 284 2.39 18.93 4.36
N ALA A 285 2.65 18.64 3.07
CA ALA A 285 2.58 17.31 2.48
C ALA A 285 1.25 16.58 2.72
N THR A 286 0.16 17.33 2.73
CA THR A 286 -1.21 16.82 2.80
C THR A 286 -1.95 17.29 1.56
N LEU A 287 -2.42 16.32 0.78
CA LEU A 287 -3.29 16.52 -0.38
C LEU A 287 -4.74 16.60 0.12
N THR A 288 -5.51 17.59 -0.30
CA THR A 288 -6.96 17.65 -0.05
C THR A 288 -7.69 17.87 -1.37
N SER A 289 -8.68 17.03 -1.67
CA SER A 289 -9.46 17.10 -2.92
C SER A 289 -10.10 18.47 -3.11
N VAL A 290 -10.10 18.95 -4.35
CA VAL A 290 -10.74 20.22 -4.75
C VAL A 290 -11.30 20.06 -6.17
N GLY A 291 -12.56 20.43 -6.37
CA GLY A 291 -13.16 20.49 -7.71
C GLY A 291 -14.05 19.30 -8.03
N GLY A 292 -14.02 18.79 -9.26
CA GLY A 292 -14.87 17.68 -9.72
C GLY A 292 -14.11 16.36 -9.84
N MET A 293 -14.68 15.40 -10.56
CA MET A 293 -14.09 14.08 -10.78
C MET A 293 -12.64 14.17 -11.28
N GLY A 294 -11.75 13.43 -10.64
CA GLY A 294 -10.34 13.39 -10.99
C GLY A 294 -9.62 12.21 -10.35
N LEU A 295 -8.44 11.91 -10.88
CA LEU A 295 -7.58 10.87 -10.36
C LEU A 295 -6.14 11.38 -10.31
N TYR A 296 -5.58 11.45 -9.12
CA TYR A 296 -4.17 11.77 -8.91
C TYR A 296 -3.39 10.48 -8.72
N TRP A 297 -2.58 10.09 -9.71
CA TRP A 297 -1.99 8.76 -9.78
C TRP A 297 -0.49 8.79 -9.99
N TYR A 298 0.19 7.75 -9.50
CA TYR A 298 1.64 7.63 -9.62
C TYR A 298 2.00 7.09 -11.01
N SER A 299 2.36 8.00 -11.92
CA SER A 299 2.64 7.70 -13.33
C SER A 299 4.04 7.19 -13.58
N ALA A 300 4.98 7.46 -12.67
CA ALA A 300 6.38 7.08 -12.86
C ALA A 300 6.61 5.56 -12.86
N LYS A 301 5.71 4.76 -12.27
CA LYS A 301 5.88 3.30 -12.16
C LYS A 301 4.56 2.55 -11.98
N GLN A 302 4.52 1.32 -12.52
CA GLN A 302 3.50 0.31 -12.22
C GLN A 302 3.98 -0.69 -11.16
N PHE A 303 3.05 -1.23 -10.39
CA PHE A 303 3.31 -2.18 -9.31
C PHE A 303 2.53 -3.47 -9.53
N ALA A 304 3.04 -4.59 -9.02
CA ALA A 304 2.39 -5.90 -9.16
C ALA A 304 2.25 -6.66 -7.84
N ASN A 305 3.34 -6.78 -7.07
CA ASN A 305 3.32 -7.36 -5.73
C ASN A 305 3.81 -6.31 -4.74
N TYR A 306 2.91 -5.77 -3.94
CA TYR A 306 3.22 -4.63 -3.11
C TYR A 306 2.31 -4.54 -1.89
N SER A 307 2.79 -3.87 -0.86
CA SER A 307 1.95 -3.28 0.16
C SER A 307 1.96 -1.76 -0.02
N LEU A 308 0.81 -1.19 -0.37
CA LEU A 308 0.59 0.26 -0.46
C LEU A 308 -0.03 0.74 0.84
N LYS A 309 0.59 1.71 1.49
CA LYS A 309 0.01 2.40 2.63
C LYS A 309 -0.21 3.88 2.34
N LEU A 310 -1.33 4.40 2.82
CA LEU A 310 -1.64 5.83 2.78
C LEU A 310 -2.49 6.20 3.99
N ASP A 311 -2.39 7.46 4.40
CA ASP A 311 -3.19 8.02 5.47
C ASP A 311 -4.27 8.90 4.85
N TRP A 312 -5.52 8.76 5.29
CA TRP A 312 -6.66 9.52 4.78
C TRP A 312 -7.54 10.07 5.91
N ARG A 313 -8.27 11.15 5.63
CA ARG A 313 -9.22 11.79 6.55
C ARG A 313 -10.33 12.47 5.76
N MET A 314 -11.58 12.26 6.18
CA MET A 314 -12.76 13.01 5.72
C MET A 314 -13.23 13.95 6.83
N SER A 315 -13.83 15.07 6.45
CA SER A 315 -14.32 16.07 7.42
C SER A 315 -15.73 15.75 7.92
N GLY A 316 -16.52 15.11 7.06
CA GLY A 316 -17.87 14.66 7.36
C GLY A 316 -18.18 13.37 6.61
N ASP A 317 -19.31 13.38 5.93
CA ASP A 317 -19.78 12.30 5.06
C ASP A 317 -19.39 12.63 3.62
N ASP A 318 -18.11 12.40 3.31
CA ASP A 318 -17.48 12.69 2.01
C ASP A 318 -17.18 11.37 1.28
N ASN A 319 -17.17 11.42 -0.06
CA ASN A 319 -16.87 10.25 -0.90
C ASN A 319 -15.50 10.39 -1.60
N SER A 320 -14.70 9.32 -1.55
CA SER A 320 -13.47 9.18 -2.32
C SER A 320 -13.06 7.70 -2.41
N GLY A 321 -11.88 7.43 -2.95
CA GLY A 321 -11.33 6.08 -3.04
C GLY A 321 -9.85 6.06 -3.40
N VAL A 322 -9.26 4.89 -3.21
CA VAL A 322 -7.90 4.56 -3.66
C VAL A 322 -7.99 3.58 -4.81
N PHE A 323 -7.48 3.95 -5.98
CA PHE A 323 -7.48 3.10 -7.15
C PHE A 323 -6.19 2.30 -7.24
N ILE A 324 -6.31 1.05 -7.70
CA ILE A 324 -5.20 0.15 -8.00
C ILE A 324 -5.45 -0.62 -9.31
N GLY A 325 -4.38 -1.09 -9.95
CA GLY A 325 -4.47 -2.09 -11.01
C GLY A 325 -4.96 -1.57 -12.37
N PHE A 326 -4.91 -0.26 -12.60
CA PHE A 326 -5.39 0.36 -13.84
C PHE A 326 -4.24 0.75 -14.79
N PRO A 327 -4.49 0.79 -16.12
CA PRO A 327 -3.54 1.29 -17.11
C PRO A 327 -3.42 2.83 -17.05
N PRO A 328 -2.31 3.40 -17.54
CA PRO A 328 -2.14 4.85 -17.60
C PRO A 328 -3.19 5.50 -18.50
N SER A 329 -3.78 6.61 -18.04
CA SER A 329 -4.78 7.36 -18.80
C SER A 329 -4.88 8.80 -18.32
N THR A 330 -5.33 9.69 -19.22
CA THR A 330 -5.74 11.07 -18.88
C THR A 330 -7.24 11.19 -18.59
N ASP A 331 -8.00 10.12 -18.87
CA ASP A 331 -9.41 10.01 -18.51
C ASP A 331 -9.54 9.45 -17.07
N PRO A 332 -10.13 10.22 -16.13
CA PRO A 332 -10.28 9.76 -14.75
C PRO A 332 -11.20 8.52 -14.62
N TRP A 333 -12.07 8.26 -15.61
CA TRP A 333 -12.93 7.07 -15.61
C TRP A 333 -12.20 5.79 -15.99
N SER A 334 -11.02 5.89 -16.62
CA SER A 334 -10.23 4.72 -17.00
C SER A 334 -9.89 3.83 -15.81
N ALA A 335 -9.66 4.40 -14.63
CA ALA A 335 -9.37 3.62 -13.43
C ALA A 335 -10.61 2.91 -12.86
N VAL A 336 -11.80 3.50 -13.02
CA VAL A 336 -13.10 2.90 -12.69
C VAL A 336 -13.39 1.71 -13.61
N ASP A 337 -13.16 1.90 -14.90
CA ASP A 337 -13.50 0.91 -15.93
C ASP A 337 -12.51 -0.25 -16.00
N ASN A 338 -11.24 -0.03 -15.62
CA ASN A 338 -10.17 -1.02 -15.82
C ASN A 338 -9.40 -1.41 -14.56
N GLY A 339 -9.59 -0.71 -13.43
CA GLY A 339 -8.93 -1.00 -12.16
C GLY A 339 -9.88 -1.41 -11.05
N TYR A 340 -9.44 -1.23 -9.81
CA TYR A 340 -10.25 -1.44 -8.62
C TYR A 340 -10.16 -0.25 -7.68
N GLU A 341 -11.30 0.20 -7.20
CA GLU A 341 -11.42 1.22 -6.17
C GLU A 341 -11.59 0.57 -4.80
N ILE A 342 -10.74 0.97 -3.86
CA ILE A 342 -10.94 0.74 -2.44
C ILE A 342 -11.60 1.98 -1.88
N GLN A 343 -12.87 1.82 -1.52
CA GLN A 343 -13.77 2.93 -1.27
C GLN A 343 -13.49 3.62 0.07
N ILE A 344 -13.71 4.93 0.13
CA ILE A 344 -13.69 5.78 1.32
C ILE A 344 -15.05 6.49 1.38
N ASP A 345 -16.00 5.87 2.08
CA ASP A 345 -17.35 6.40 2.33
C ASP A 345 -17.99 5.51 3.40
N ALA A 346 -18.20 6.01 4.61
CA ALA A 346 -18.65 5.13 5.69
C ALA A 346 -20.16 4.81 5.64
N THR A 347 -20.97 5.63 4.97
CA THR A 347 -22.43 5.64 5.11
C THR A 347 -23.17 5.01 3.94
N ASP A 348 -22.48 4.77 2.81
CA ASP A 348 -23.06 4.11 1.64
C ASP A 348 -23.34 2.60 1.86
N ALA A 349 -23.96 1.97 0.86
CA ALA A 349 -24.27 0.56 0.79
C ALA A 349 -23.04 -0.33 1.04
N ALA A 350 -23.27 -1.56 1.50
CA ALA A 350 -22.20 -2.47 1.92
C ALA A 350 -21.12 -2.73 0.85
N ASP A 351 -21.51 -2.79 -0.43
CA ASP A 351 -20.60 -2.96 -1.57
C ASP A 351 -19.92 -1.66 -2.04
N ARG A 352 -20.20 -0.54 -1.38
CA ARG A 352 -19.66 0.82 -1.65
C ARG A 352 -19.26 1.55 -0.37
N THR A 353 -19.05 0.83 0.72
CA THR A 353 -18.64 1.44 1.98
C THR A 353 -17.12 1.41 2.14
N THR A 354 -16.59 2.18 3.10
CA THR A 354 -15.17 2.25 3.46
C THR A 354 -14.52 0.87 3.50
N GLY A 355 -13.57 0.61 2.60
CA GLY A 355 -12.82 -0.64 2.48
C GLY A 355 -13.46 -1.71 1.60
N ALA A 356 -14.63 -1.46 1.03
CA ALA A 356 -15.19 -2.28 -0.04
C ALA A 356 -14.32 -2.15 -1.30
N VAL A 357 -14.24 -3.24 -2.06
CA VAL A 357 -13.81 -3.18 -3.46
C VAL A 357 -15.05 -2.78 -4.25
N TYR A 358 -15.10 -1.52 -4.69
CA TYR A 358 -16.32 -0.84 -5.12
C TYR A 358 -17.15 -1.68 -6.10
N THR A 359 -18.38 -2.05 -5.72
CA THR A 359 -19.33 -2.92 -6.47
C THR A 359 -18.91 -4.38 -6.71
N PHE A 360 -17.71 -4.79 -6.29
CA PHE A 360 -17.22 -6.17 -6.43
C PHE A 360 -17.31 -6.96 -5.13
N GLN A 361 -16.91 -6.37 -3.99
CA GLN A 361 -16.90 -7.07 -2.71
C GLN A 361 -17.02 -6.09 -1.52
N SER A 362 -18.06 -6.27 -0.72
CA SER A 362 -18.23 -5.58 0.57
C SER A 362 -17.05 -5.82 1.51
N ALA A 363 -16.74 -4.83 2.36
CA ALA A 363 -15.90 -5.07 3.53
C ALA A 363 -16.61 -5.98 4.56
N ASP A 364 -15.84 -6.62 5.43
CA ASP A 364 -16.33 -7.13 6.71
C ASP A 364 -16.74 -5.93 7.58
N LEU A 365 -18.04 -5.67 7.64
CA LEU A 365 -18.60 -4.49 8.32
C LEU A 365 -18.27 -4.48 9.81
N ALA A 366 -18.28 -5.64 10.48
CA ALA A 366 -17.95 -5.70 11.90
C ALA A 366 -16.47 -5.41 12.16
N ALA A 367 -15.59 -5.89 11.27
CA ALA A 367 -14.17 -5.55 11.33
C ALA A 367 -13.91 -4.08 11.00
N ARG A 368 -14.61 -3.54 10.00
CA ARG A 368 -14.55 -2.12 9.58
C ARG A 368 -14.98 -1.20 10.70
N ASP A 369 -16.17 -1.40 11.26
CA ASP A 369 -16.74 -0.54 12.31
C ASP A 369 -15.86 -0.53 13.56
N ALA A 370 -15.22 -1.66 13.87
CA ALA A 370 -14.30 -1.75 15.01
C ALA A 370 -12.91 -1.13 14.76
N ALA A 371 -12.58 -0.78 13.51
CA ALA A 371 -11.29 -0.23 13.11
C ALA A 371 -11.35 1.22 12.59
N LEU A 372 -12.51 1.67 12.11
CA LEU A 372 -12.70 2.99 11.52
C LEU A 372 -12.75 4.07 12.60
N ASN A 373 -11.92 5.10 12.47
CA ASN A 373 -12.03 6.32 13.25
C ASN A 373 -13.14 7.23 12.67
N PRO A 374 -13.84 8.03 13.51
CA PRO A 374 -14.90 8.92 13.06
C PRO A 374 -14.39 10.05 12.15
N PRO A 375 -15.29 10.76 11.43
CA PRO A 375 -14.93 11.94 10.66
C PRO A 375 -14.13 12.97 11.48
N GLY A 376 -13.19 13.63 10.81
CA GLY A 376 -12.21 14.54 11.42
C GLY A 376 -10.95 13.85 11.96
N GLU A 377 -10.94 12.51 12.05
CA GLU A 377 -9.77 11.73 12.49
C GLU A 377 -9.08 11.03 11.32
N TRP A 378 -7.77 10.83 11.46
CA TRP A 378 -6.97 10.15 10.45
C TRP A 378 -7.17 8.64 10.54
N ASN A 379 -7.18 8.00 9.37
CA ASN A 379 -7.19 6.57 9.19
C ASN A 379 -6.02 6.16 8.29
N THR A 380 -5.51 4.94 8.45
CA THR A 380 -4.50 4.37 7.55
C THR A 380 -5.11 3.18 6.80
N TYR A 381 -4.94 3.17 5.49
CA TYR A 381 -5.04 1.95 4.71
C TYR A 381 -3.70 1.27 4.52
N GLU A 382 -3.73 -0.06 4.53
CA GLU A 382 -2.73 -0.93 3.92
C GLU A 382 -3.43 -1.80 2.88
N LEU A 383 -3.02 -1.70 1.63
CA LEU A 383 -3.49 -2.52 0.51
C LEU A 383 -2.37 -3.48 0.16
N LEU A 384 -2.51 -4.74 0.60
CA LEU A 384 -1.56 -5.81 0.33
C LEU A 384 -2.01 -6.56 -0.92
N VAL A 385 -1.24 -6.40 -1.99
CA VAL A 385 -1.47 -7.04 -3.29
C VAL A 385 -0.41 -8.11 -3.52
N GLU A 386 -0.86 -9.35 -3.68
CA GLU A 386 -0.05 -10.52 -4.00
C GLU A 386 -0.68 -11.25 -5.19
N GLY A 387 -0.14 -11.00 -6.38
CA GLY A 387 -0.77 -11.40 -7.64
C GLY A 387 -2.15 -10.77 -7.81
N GLU A 388 -3.17 -11.60 -8.01
CA GLU A 388 -4.56 -11.18 -8.16
C GLU A 388 -5.36 -11.24 -6.85
N ARG A 389 -4.67 -11.29 -5.69
CA ARG A 389 -5.29 -11.18 -4.37
C ARG A 389 -4.98 -9.82 -3.74
N LEU A 390 -6.02 -9.16 -3.24
CA LEU A 390 -5.97 -7.93 -2.45
C LEU A 390 -6.45 -8.20 -1.02
N GLN A 391 -5.64 -7.83 -0.03
CA GLN A 391 -6.09 -7.70 1.36
C GLN A 391 -6.11 -6.24 1.75
N VAL A 392 -7.23 -5.77 2.29
CA VAL A 392 -7.40 -4.39 2.76
C VAL A 392 -7.35 -4.39 4.28
N PHE A 393 -6.43 -3.61 4.85
CA PHE A 393 -6.38 -3.34 6.28
C PHE A 393 -6.69 -1.87 6.56
N LEU A 394 -7.53 -1.63 7.55
CA LEU A 394 -7.86 -0.32 8.08
C LEU A 394 -7.33 -0.22 9.51
N ASN A 395 -6.46 0.75 9.77
CA ASN A 395 -5.82 0.95 11.07
C ASN A 395 -5.21 -0.35 11.65
N GLY A 396 -4.62 -1.16 10.77
CA GLY A 396 -3.96 -2.42 11.13
C GLY A 396 -4.88 -3.65 11.23
N ARG A 397 -6.20 -3.48 11.15
CA ARG A 397 -7.17 -4.58 11.13
C ARG A 397 -7.54 -4.95 9.71
N LYS A 398 -7.45 -6.23 9.35
CA LYS A 398 -7.93 -6.70 8.05
C LYS A 398 -9.45 -6.57 7.98
N ILE A 399 -9.96 -5.93 6.93
CA ILE A 399 -11.39 -5.68 6.72
C ILE A 399 -11.88 -6.19 5.36
N ASN A 400 -10.97 -6.57 4.46
CA ASN A 400 -11.34 -7.17 3.18
C ASN A 400 -10.24 -8.15 2.71
N ASP A 401 -10.63 -9.19 1.97
CA ASP A 401 -9.77 -10.22 1.39
C ASP A 401 -10.39 -10.64 0.05
N PHE A 402 -10.05 -9.88 -0.99
CA PHE A 402 -10.60 -9.97 -2.33
C PHE A 402 -9.65 -10.73 -3.25
N THR A 403 -10.21 -11.56 -4.13
CA THR A 403 -9.45 -12.19 -5.23
C THR A 403 -10.09 -11.76 -6.54
N ASN A 404 -9.31 -11.11 -7.40
CA ASN A 404 -9.74 -10.82 -8.75
C ASN A 404 -9.90 -12.14 -9.54
N THR A 405 -11.07 -12.30 -10.16
CA THR A 405 -11.38 -13.41 -11.07
C THR A 405 -11.75 -12.93 -12.48
N ASP A 406 -11.78 -11.62 -12.70
CA ASP A 406 -12.07 -11.01 -13.99
C ASP A 406 -10.79 -10.99 -14.84
N PRO A 407 -10.74 -11.75 -15.95
CA PRO A 407 -9.56 -11.79 -16.81
C PRO A 407 -9.33 -10.47 -17.58
N ALA A 408 -10.28 -9.54 -17.58
CA ALA A 408 -10.15 -8.23 -18.22
C ALA A 408 -9.51 -7.16 -17.31
N ARG A 409 -9.38 -7.44 -16.00
CA ARG A 409 -8.78 -6.53 -15.02
C ARG A 409 -7.59 -7.20 -14.33
N SER A 410 -6.72 -6.41 -13.73
CA SER A 410 -5.61 -6.89 -12.90
C SER A 410 -5.47 -6.03 -11.67
N LEU A 411 -4.93 -6.58 -10.59
CA LEU A 411 -4.45 -5.78 -9.45
C LEU A 411 -3.05 -5.19 -9.68
N ALA A 412 -2.35 -5.65 -10.72
CA ALA A 412 -1.10 -5.04 -11.19
C ALA A 412 -1.39 -3.83 -12.09
N GLY A 413 -0.67 -2.73 -11.88
CA GLY A 413 -0.86 -1.50 -12.63
C GLY A 413 -0.46 -0.27 -11.83
N HIS A 414 -1.09 0.87 -12.12
CA HIS A 414 -0.87 2.10 -11.37
C HIS A 414 -1.69 2.14 -10.09
N VAL A 415 -1.31 3.06 -9.20
CA VAL A 415 -2.03 3.39 -7.97
C VAL A 415 -2.42 4.86 -8.01
N GLY A 416 -3.58 5.22 -7.46
CA GLY A 416 -4.08 6.58 -7.50
C GLY A 416 -5.06 6.93 -6.38
N LEU A 417 -5.23 8.23 -6.17
CA LEU A 417 -6.11 8.84 -5.20
C LEU A 417 -7.24 9.55 -5.94
N GLN A 418 -8.48 9.25 -5.58
CA GLN A 418 -9.63 9.82 -6.26
C GLN A 418 -9.97 11.20 -5.70
N ASN A 419 -10.32 12.10 -6.61
CA ASN A 419 -11.18 13.24 -6.32
C ASN A 419 -12.55 12.90 -6.90
N HIS A 420 -13.55 12.66 -6.05
CA HIS A 420 -14.85 12.14 -6.49
C HIS A 420 -15.72 13.24 -7.11
N GLY A 421 -16.07 14.26 -6.33
CA GLY A 421 -17.02 15.28 -6.72
C GLY A 421 -16.88 16.60 -5.99
N THR A 422 -17.58 17.61 -6.48
CA THR A 422 -17.58 18.93 -5.85
C THR A 422 -18.30 18.88 -4.52
N GLY A 423 -17.56 19.18 -3.45
CA GLY A 423 -18.04 19.14 -2.07
C GLY A 423 -17.55 17.93 -1.28
N ASP A 424 -16.87 16.96 -1.93
CA ASP A 424 -16.23 15.85 -1.24
C ASP A 424 -14.81 16.23 -0.80
N ASP A 425 -14.64 16.51 0.50
CA ASP A 425 -13.39 17.02 1.07
C ASP A 425 -12.58 15.90 1.77
N VAL A 426 -11.86 15.11 0.98
CA VAL A 426 -11.01 14.01 1.48
C VAL A 426 -9.54 14.40 1.40
N SER A 427 -8.84 14.24 2.52
CA SER A 427 -7.41 14.50 2.65
C SER A 427 -6.60 13.22 2.62
N PHE A 428 -5.46 13.24 1.94
CA PHE A 428 -4.50 12.15 1.83
C PHE A 428 -3.10 12.63 2.17
N ARG A 429 -2.29 11.76 2.79
CA ARG A 429 -0.86 12.02 2.99
C ARG A 429 -0.09 10.74 3.22
N ASN A 430 1.23 10.90 3.32
CA ASN A 430 2.14 9.81 3.69
C ASN A 430 1.90 8.60 2.77
N VAL A 431 1.90 8.77 1.45
CA VAL A 431 1.67 7.64 0.53
C VAL A 431 3.01 6.93 0.36
N ARG A 432 3.06 5.66 0.71
CA ARG A 432 4.28 4.85 0.72
C ARG A 432 4.00 3.44 0.25
N ILE A 433 4.98 2.83 -0.41
CA ILE A 433 4.84 1.50 -0.98
C ILE A 433 6.02 0.64 -0.60
N LYS A 434 5.76 -0.64 -0.34
CA LYS A 434 6.77 -1.68 -0.17
C LYS A 434 6.55 -2.74 -1.25
N GLU A 435 7.49 -2.89 -2.15
CA GLU A 435 7.49 -4.00 -3.10
C GLU A 435 7.91 -5.29 -2.38
N LEU A 436 7.14 -6.36 -2.56
CA LEU A 436 7.30 -7.58 -1.75
C LEU A 436 8.27 -8.59 -2.36
N GLY A 437 8.95 -8.22 -3.44
CA GLY A 437 9.69 -9.16 -4.27
C GLY A 437 8.74 -10.14 -4.97
N GLY A 438 9.34 -11.05 -5.76
CA GLY A 438 8.64 -11.76 -6.82
C GLY A 438 8.92 -11.10 -8.17
N THR A 439 8.91 -11.91 -9.23
CA THR A 439 9.05 -11.42 -10.61
C THR A 439 8.03 -10.29 -10.83
N PRO A 440 8.40 -9.20 -11.55
CA PRO A 440 7.42 -8.30 -12.16
C PRO A 440 6.34 -9.14 -12.86
N PRO A 441 5.12 -8.63 -13.02
CA PRO A 441 3.98 -9.45 -13.42
C PRO A 441 4.38 -10.25 -14.68
N PRO A 442 4.17 -11.58 -14.71
CA PRO A 442 4.44 -12.34 -15.92
C PRO A 442 3.60 -11.73 -17.05
N GLY A 443 4.26 -11.07 -18.00
CA GLY A 443 3.64 -10.68 -19.26
C GLY A 443 3.01 -9.28 -19.35
N GLY A 444 3.22 -8.37 -18.40
CA GLY A 444 2.86 -6.96 -18.60
C GLY A 444 3.98 -6.20 -19.30
N ASP A 445 3.69 -5.38 -20.29
CA ASP A 445 4.67 -4.42 -20.82
C ASP A 445 5.10 -3.43 -19.73
N THR A 446 6.35 -2.96 -19.73
CA THR A 446 6.82 -1.94 -18.75
C THR A 446 6.89 -0.58 -19.41
N THR A 447 5.97 0.33 -19.10
CA THR A 447 6.00 1.72 -19.59
C THR A 447 6.68 2.63 -18.58
N VAL A 448 7.59 3.49 -19.08
CA VAL A 448 8.42 4.41 -18.31
C VAL A 448 8.29 5.79 -18.95
N GLN A 449 7.95 6.79 -18.15
CA GLN A 449 8.00 8.20 -18.58
C GLN A 449 9.46 8.56 -18.92
N ALA A 450 9.70 9.11 -20.10
CA ALA A 450 11.05 9.30 -20.58
C ALA A 450 11.79 10.37 -19.78
N GLU A 451 11.10 11.35 -19.20
CA GLU A 451 11.70 12.34 -18.29
C GLU A 451 12.08 11.78 -16.92
N ALA A 452 11.67 10.56 -16.57
CA ALA A 452 11.98 9.91 -15.30
C ALA A 452 13.38 9.26 -15.26
N PHE A 453 14.34 9.78 -16.03
CA PHE A 453 15.71 9.29 -16.04
C PHE A 453 16.46 9.64 -14.75
N SER A 454 17.37 8.76 -14.31
CA SER A 454 18.19 9.00 -13.11
C SER A 454 19.48 9.77 -13.39
N SER A 455 19.93 9.76 -14.65
CA SER A 455 21.10 10.51 -15.14
C SER A 455 21.00 10.66 -16.65
N ALA A 456 21.59 11.73 -17.19
CA ALA A 456 21.52 12.04 -18.61
C ALA A 456 22.70 12.90 -19.07
N ASN A 457 22.85 13.03 -20.39
CA ASN A 457 23.71 14.01 -21.05
C ASN A 457 22.90 14.72 -22.14
N GLY A 458 22.89 16.06 -22.11
CA GLY A 458 22.24 16.93 -23.09
C GLY A 458 20.73 17.09 -22.92
N VAL A 459 20.01 16.04 -22.52
CA VAL A 459 18.54 16.08 -22.39
C VAL A 459 18.05 16.55 -21.03
N THR A 460 16.89 17.20 -21.01
CA THR A 460 16.21 17.66 -19.78
C THR A 460 14.70 17.47 -19.87
N PRO A 461 13.98 17.32 -18.74
CA PRO A 461 12.52 17.31 -18.75
C PRO A 461 11.97 18.64 -19.30
N PHE A 462 11.01 18.57 -20.20
CA PHE A 462 10.37 19.74 -20.80
C PHE A 462 8.85 19.62 -20.71
N THR A 463 8.19 20.66 -20.18
CA THR A 463 6.72 20.69 -20.10
C THR A 463 6.13 20.80 -21.50
N LYS A 464 5.28 19.84 -21.87
CA LYS A 464 4.73 19.77 -23.23
C LYS A 464 3.27 19.38 -23.22
N ALA A 465 2.45 20.18 -23.91
CA ALA A 465 1.02 19.93 -24.01
C ALA A 465 0.74 18.62 -24.77
N GLY A 466 -0.07 17.75 -24.19
CA GLY A 466 -0.41 16.43 -24.75
C GLY A 466 0.58 15.32 -24.39
N ALA A 467 1.61 15.62 -23.60
CA ALA A 467 2.50 14.63 -23.00
C ALA A 467 1.77 13.80 -21.94
N ASN A 468 2.04 12.51 -21.89
CA ASN A 468 1.74 11.73 -20.70
C ASN A 468 2.61 12.29 -19.56
N GLY A 469 2.07 12.38 -18.33
CA GLY A 469 2.81 13.04 -17.25
C GLY A 469 3.00 14.56 -17.36
N GLY A 470 2.57 15.20 -18.46
CA GLY A 470 2.69 16.64 -18.70
C GLY A 470 4.10 17.11 -19.07
N GLN A 471 5.07 16.19 -19.15
CA GLN A 471 6.45 16.47 -19.52
C GLN A 471 6.96 15.42 -20.51
N THR A 472 7.97 15.79 -21.29
CA THR A 472 8.73 14.88 -22.14
C THR A 472 10.20 14.94 -21.77
N LEU A 473 10.97 13.90 -22.05
CA LEU A 473 12.41 14.03 -22.26
C LEU A 473 12.61 14.89 -23.52
N GLY A 474 13.13 16.10 -23.34
CA GLY A 474 13.28 17.06 -24.43
C GLY A 474 14.67 17.64 -24.58
N TYR A 475 14.78 18.56 -25.54
CA TYR A 475 16.05 19.16 -26.01
C TYR A 475 17.01 18.12 -26.59
N VAL A 476 16.49 17.09 -27.25
CA VAL A 476 17.31 16.00 -27.78
C VAL A 476 18.14 16.48 -28.97
N ASP A 477 19.46 16.41 -28.82
CA ASP A 477 20.46 16.64 -29.87
C ASP A 477 21.25 15.36 -30.21
N PRO A 478 21.93 15.30 -31.37
CA PRO A 478 22.76 14.14 -31.71
C PRO A 478 23.89 13.90 -30.70
N GLY A 479 23.93 12.71 -30.12
CA GLY A 479 24.95 12.29 -29.13
C GLY A 479 24.44 12.25 -27.70
N ASP A 480 23.26 12.78 -27.44
CA ASP A 480 22.63 12.79 -26.12
C ASP A 480 22.17 11.39 -25.67
N TRP A 481 21.97 11.24 -24.36
CA TRP A 481 21.47 10.00 -23.77
C TRP A 481 20.79 10.21 -22.42
N ALA A 482 19.94 9.25 -22.02
CA ALA A 482 19.29 9.17 -20.71
C ALA A 482 19.34 7.74 -20.14
N ALA A 483 19.52 7.60 -18.83
CA ALA A 483 19.65 6.32 -18.14
C ALA A 483 18.51 6.05 -17.15
N TYR A 484 18.07 4.79 -17.11
CA TYR A 484 16.94 4.29 -16.34
C TYR A 484 17.37 3.03 -15.58
N PRO A 485 17.71 3.15 -14.29
CA PRO A 485 18.11 2.01 -13.47
C PRO A 485 16.87 1.20 -13.05
N GLY A 486 17.08 -0.09 -12.79
CA GLY A 486 16.05 -0.91 -12.15
C GLY A 486 14.98 -1.49 -13.09
N LEU A 487 15.22 -1.53 -14.41
CA LEU A 487 14.27 -2.08 -15.36
C LEU A 487 14.52 -3.57 -15.59
N ASP A 488 13.51 -4.41 -15.34
CA ASP A 488 13.57 -5.85 -15.63
C ASP A 488 13.42 -6.12 -17.13
N LEU A 489 14.48 -6.63 -17.73
CA LEU A 489 14.52 -6.97 -19.15
C LEU A 489 14.15 -8.43 -19.44
N THR A 490 13.79 -9.22 -18.43
CA THR A 490 13.31 -10.59 -18.61
C THR A 490 12.12 -10.62 -19.58
N GLY A 491 12.28 -11.40 -20.65
CA GLY A 491 11.22 -11.59 -21.66
C GLY A 491 10.97 -10.40 -22.59
N VAL A 492 11.73 -9.29 -22.47
CA VAL A 492 11.57 -8.14 -23.35
C VAL A 492 12.05 -8.48 -24.76
N THR A 493 11.21 -8.23 -25.76
CA THR A 493 11.49 -8.50 -27.18
C THR A 493 11.35 -7.27 -28.06
N SER A 494 10.73 -6.20 -27.58
CA SER A 494 10.62 -4.96 -28.34
C SER A 494 10.63 -3.73 -27.44
N LEU A 495 10.93 -2.58 -28.04
CA LEU A 495 10.75 -1.26 -27.46
C LEU A 495 9.68 -0.56 -28.30
N ARG A 496 8.71 0.05 -27.64
CA ARG A 496 7.84 1.08 -28.23
C ARG A 496 8.14 2.41 -27.53
N ALA A 497 8.09 3.53 -28.25
CA ALA A 497 8.23 4.86 -27.67
C ALA A 497 7.20 5.80 -28.27
N ARG A 498 6.55 6.60 -27.42
CA ARG A 498 5.70 7.71 -27.85
C ARG A 498 6.58 8.95 -27.99
N VAL A 499 6.57 9.54 -29.17
CA VAL A 499 7.51 10.61 -29.56
C VAL A 499 6.79 11.77 -30.22
N VAL A 500 7.43 12.93 -30.21
CA VAL A 500 6.93 14.15 -30.87
C VAL A 500 8.10 14.91 -31.48
N SER A 501 7.95 15.36 -32.71
CA SER A 501 9.01 16.04 -33.45
C SER A 501 8.45 17.09 -34.40
N GLY A 502 8.85 18.34 -34.18
CA GLY A 502 8.79 19.41 -35.19
C GLY A 502 10.11 19.61 -35.94
N GLY A 503 11.16 18.85 -35.58
CA GLY A 503 12.51 18.91 -36.15
C GLY A 503 12.74 17.92 -37.30
N SER A 504 13.99 17.58 -37.59
CA SER A 504 14.35 16.63 -38.65
C SER A 504 14.03 15.16 -38.31
N GLY A 505 13.65 14.86 -37.06
CA GLY A 505 13.59 13.50 -36.54
C GLY A 505 14.97 12.95 -36.20
N GLY A 506 15.08 11.65 -35.95
CA GLY A 506 16.34 11.01 -35.61
C GLY A 506 16.18 9.53 -35.29
N THR A 507 16.96 8.99 -34.36
CA THR A 507 16.90 7.58 -33.96
C THR A 507 17.06 7.44 -32.46
N ILE A 508 16.24 6.59 -31.84
CA ILE A 508 16.39 6.13 -30.45
C ILE A 508 17.08 4.77 -30.49
N GLY A 509 18.24 4.65 -29.84
CA GLY A 509 18.91 3.38 -29.57
C GLY A 509 18.72 2.98 -28.11
N ILE A 510 18.42 1.70 -27.83
CA ILE A 510 18.34 1.16 -26.48
C ILE A 510 19.55 0.29 -26.16
N ARG A 511 20.22 0.58 -25.06
CA ARG A 511 21.45 -0.06 -24.61
C ARG A 511 21.37 -0.49 -23.15
N THR A 512 22.27 -1.36 -22.73
CA THR A 512 22.43 -1.75 -21.32
C THR A 512 23.83 -1.44 -20.79
N GLY A 513 23.92 -1.20 -19.48
CA GLY A 513 25.19 -1.02 -18.76
C GLY A 513 25.81 0.38 -18.90
N SER A 514 25.90 0.94 -20.10
CA SER A 514 26.36 2.32 -20.34
C SER A 514 25.82 2.89 -21.65
N ALA A 515 25.97 4.21 -21.86
CA ALA A 515 25.62 4.88 -23.12
C ALA A 515 26.42 4.36 -24.34
N THR A 516 27.56 3.72 -24.12
CA THR A 516 28.36 3.06 -25.18
C THR A 516 28.30 1.53 -25.10
N GLY A 517 27.46 0.98 -24.23
CA GLY A 517 27.28 -0.45 -24.00
C GLY A 517 26.55 -1.17 -25.16
N PRO A 518 26.28 -2.47 -24.99
CA PRO A 518 25.63 -3.30 -26.02
C PRO A 518 24.32 -2.67 -26.50
N LEU A 519 24.17 -2.53 -27.83
CA LEU A 519 22.94 -2.08 -28.46
C LEU A 519 21.97 -3.25 -28.58
N LEU A 520 20.80 -3.12 -27.96
CA LEU A 520 19.75 -4.15 -28.01
C LEU A 520 18.84 -3.94 -29.22
N GLY A 521 18.62 -2.69 -29.63
CA GLY A 521 17.80 -2.34 -30.79
C GLY A 521 17.78 -0.83 -31.01
N GLN A 522 17.26 -0.41 -32.15
CA GLN A 522 17.10 1.01 -32.47
C GLN A 522 15.88 1.25 -33.36
N VAL A 523 15.27 2.43 -33.23
CA VAL A 523 14.07 2.83 -33.95
C VAL A 523 14.22 4.24 -34.51
N ALA A 524 13.80 4.42 -35.77
CA ALA A 524 13.76 5.73 -36.39
C ALA A 524 12.57 6.54 -35.87
N VAL A 525 12.82 7.81 -35.56
CA VAL A 525 11.80 8.80 -35.16
C VAL A 525 11.57 9.74 -36.34
N PRO A 526 10.38 9.72 -36.98
CA PRO A 526 10.06 10.66 -38.06
C PRO A 526 9.74 12.06 -37.51
N ASN A 527 9.80 13.07 -38.39
CA ASN A 527 9.12 14.34 -38.13
C ASN A 527 7.61 14.07 -38.06
N THR A 528 7.00 14.38 -36.94
CA THR A 528 5.58 14.12 -36.65
C THR A 528 4.64 15.21 -37.14
N GLY A 529 5.18 16.30 -37.67
CA GLY A 529 4.48 17.46 -38.23
C GLY A 529 4.47 18.69 -37.32
N SER A 530 4.53 18.52 -36.00
CA SER A 530 4.61 19.63 -35.03
C SER A 530 5.13 19.17 -33.67
N TRP A 531 5.47 20.13 -32.79
CA TRP A 531 5.85 19.85 -31.40
C TRP A 531 4.68 19.48 -30.47
N THR A 532 3.50 19.22 -31.04
CA THR A 532 2.28 18.80 -30.33
C THR A 532 1.59 17.60 -30.98
N THR A 533 2.18 17.04 -32.04
CA THR A 533 1.63 15.88 -32.76
C THR A 533 2.43 14.64 -32.36
N TYR A 534 1.84 13.77 -31.55
CA TYR A 534 2.54 12.58 -31.07
C TYR A 534 2.38 11.39 -32.03
N ALA A 535 3.38 10.54 -32.09
CA ALA A 535 3.37 9.29 -32.82
C ALA A 535 4.06 8.19 -32.00
N ASP A 536 3.65 6.93 -32.20
CA ASP A 536 4.34 5.78 -31.64
C ASP A 536 5.35 5.21 -32.64
N VAL A 537 6.53 4.89 -32.15
CA VAL A 537 7.58 4.21 -32.92
C VAL A 537 7.98 2.93 -32.18
N SER A 538 8.34 1.86 -32.90
CA SER A 538 8.74 0.60 -32.26
C SER A 538 9.89 -0.11 -32.98
N THR A 539 10.65 -0.92 -32.23
CA THR A 539 11.69 -1.80 -32.76
C THR A 539 11.78 -3.11 -31.98
N THR A 540 12.18 -4.18 -32.65
CA THR A 540 12.51 -5.46 -32.00
C THR A 540 13.89 -5.40 -31.38
N LEU A 541 14.04 -6.03 -30.21
CA LEU A 541 15.30 -6.12 -29.48
C LEU A 541 15.93 -7.50 -29.65
N ALA A 542 17.26 -7.53 -29.69
CA ALA A 542 18.07 -8.74 -29.77
C ALA A 542 19.12 -8.75 -28.65
N GLY A 543 19.50 -9.95 -28.19
CA GLY A 543 20.53 -10.11 -27.15
C GLY A 543 20.13 -9.51 -25.79
N VAL A 544 18.83 -9.45 -25.51
CA VAL A 544 18.30 -8.85 -24.28
C VAL A 544 18.68 -9.70 -23.07
N PRO A 545 19.45 -9.17 -22.09
CA PRO A 545 19.78 -9.91 -20.89
C PRO A 545 18.54 -10.08 -20.01
N ALA A 546 18.38 -11.23 -19.36
CA ALA A 546 17.36 -11.42 -18.35
C ALA A 546 17.71 -10.68 -17.05
N GLY A 547 16.70 -10.38 -16.25
CA GLY A 547 16.80 -9.72 -14.97
C GLY A 547 16.88 -8.19 -15.05
N THR A 548 17.00 -7.58 -13.87
CA THR A 548 17.07 -6.13 -13.69
C THR A 548 18.36 -5.55 -14.25
N GLN A 549 18.23 -4.51 -15.09
CA GLN A 549 19.34 -3.81 -15.73
C GLN A 549 19.20 -2.29 -15.57
N THR A 550 20.31 -1.59 -15.84
CA THR A 550 20.26 -0.15 -16.20
C THR A 550 20.16 -0.04 -17.71
N VAL A 551 19.07 0.56 -18.17
CA VAL A 551 18.79 0.83 -19.58
C VAL A 551 19.25 2.24 -19.94
N TYR A 552 19.86 2.40 -21.11
CA TYR A 552 20.25 3.69 -21.68
C TYR A 552 19.51 3.90 -22.99
N LEU A 553 18.80 5.02 -23.12
CA LEU A 553 18.35 5.52 -24.42
C LEU A 553 19.41 6.49 -24.96
N THR A 554 19.86 6.26 -26.19
CA THR A 554 20.83 7.10 -26.90
C THR A 554 20.22 7.68 -28.15
N PHE A 555 20.53 8.93 -28.46
CA PHE A 555 19.88 9.67 -29.53
C PHE A 555 20.89 10.03 -30.63
N THR A 556 20.54 9.72 -31.87
CA THR A 556 21.36 10.06 -33.05
C THR A 556 20.52 10.73 -34.12
N GLY A 557 21.15 11.54 -34.96
CA GLY A 557 20.47 12.31 -35.99
C GLY A 557 21.39 13.36 -36.60
N SER A 558 20.79 14.32 -37.30
CA SER A 558 21.51 15.44 -37.92
C SER A 558 20.75 16.74 -37.68
N GLY A 559 21.49 17.81 -37.38
CA GLY A 559 20.91 19.10 -36.95
C GLY A 559 20.80 19.19 -35.42
N THR A 560 19.93 20.07 -34.95
CA THR A 560 19.61 20.25 -33.52
C THR A 560 18.10 20.18 -33.32
N GLY A 561 17.65 19.85 -32.11
CA GLY A 561 16.24 19.69 -31.75
C GLY A 561 15.58 18.57 -32.55
N LEU A 562 16.08 17.34 -32.39
CA LEU A 562 15.67 16.20 -33.21
C LEU A 562 14.19 15.83 -32.98
N PHE A 563 13.83 15.54 -31.74
CA PHE A 563 12.51 15.11 -31.26
C PHE A 563 12.48 15.13 -29.73
N ASP A 564 11.31 14.99 -29.13
CA ASP A 564 11.17 14.73 -27.70
C ASP A 564 10.52 13.35 -27.51
N VAL A 565 10.84 12.66 -26.41
CA VAL A 565 10.27 11.36 -26.06
C VAL A 565 9.34 11.56 -24.87
N ASP A 566 8.12 11.08 -24.98
CA ASP A 566 7.11 11.16 -23.93
C ASP A 566 7.26 10.00 -22.95
N ASP A 567 7.04 8.80 -23.45
CA ASP A 567 7.27 7.57 -22.70
C ASP A 567 7.86 6.49 -23.62
N PHE A 568 8.41 5.45 -23.00
CA PHE A 568 8.77 4.24 -23.68
C PHE A 568 8.27 3.01 -22.95
N THR A 569 7.87 2.01 -23.73
CA THR A 569 7.38 0.73 -23.29
C THR A 569 8.39 -0.36 -23.66
N LEU A 570 8.90 -1.08 -22.66
CA LEU A 570 9.58 -2.36 -22.85
C LEU A 570 8.53 -3.43 -23.06
N VAL A 571 8.41 -3.89 -24.31
CA VAL A 571 7.40 -4.84 -24.75
C VAL A 571 7.95 -6.25 -24.62
N ARG A 572 7.22 -7.12 -23.93
CA ARG A 572 7.65 -8.51 -23.68
C ARG A 572 7.06 -9.45 -24.72
N GLY A 573 7.90 -10.28 -25.34
CA GLY A 573 7.46 -11.31 -26.28
C GLY A 573 7.09 -12.55 -25.50
N GLY A 574 5.82 -12.97 -25.59
CA GLY A 574 5.25 -14.01 -24.73
C GLY A 574 6.10 -15.29 -24.69
N GLY A 575 6.45 -15.86 -23.53
CA GLY A 575 5.62 -16.21 -22.38
C GLY A 575 4.63 -15.17 -21.85
N THR A 576 3.39 -15.28 -22.27
CA THR A 576 2.23 -14.66 -21.62
C THR A 576 1.23 -15.75 -21.25
N PRO A 577 0.63 -15.71 -20.05
CA PRO A 577 -0.62 -16.40 -19.79
C PRO A 577 -1.69 -15.82 -20.73
N GLY A 578 -2.24 -16.63 -21.64
CA GLY A 578 -3.47 -16.24 -22.35
C GLY A 578 -3.69 -16.70 -23.80
N THR A 579 -2.74 -17.34 -24.49
CA THR A 579 -3.01 -17.91 -25.84
C THR A 579 -2.97 -19.44 -25.82
N PRO A 580 -3.90 -20.15 -26.50
CA PRO A 580 -3.83 -21.60 -26.62
C PRO A 580 -2.53 -22.07 -27.28
N GLY A 581 -1.68 -22.78 -26.54
CA GLY A 581 -0.49 -23.47 -27.07
C GLY A 581 -0.87 -24.86 -27.55
N THR A 582 -0.39 -25.30 -28.72
CA THR A 582 -0.58 -26.69 -29.20
C THR A 582 0.76 -27.36 -29.37
N GLY A 583 1.02 -28.41 -28.59
CA GLY A 583 2.29 -29.12 -28.59
C GLY A 583 2.35 -30.20 -27.49
N PRO A 584 3.53 -30.81 -27.27
CA PRO A 584 3.70 -31.81 -26.22
C PRO A 584 3.60 -31.21 -24.82
N ILE A 585 2.86 -31.88 -23.94
CA ILE A 585 2.95 -31.66 -22.49
C ILE A 585 3.98 -32.67 -21.96
N VAL A 586 5.08 -32.20 -21.39
CA VAL A 586 6.21 -33.04 -20.96
C VAL A 586 6.26 -33.13 -19.43
N GLY A 587 6.27 -34.33 -18.88
CA GLY A 587 6.29 -34.58 -17.44
C GLY A 587 7.47 -35.44 -17.00
N LEU A 588 7.21 -36.31 -16.01
CA LEU A 588 8.19 -37.15 -15.34
C LEU A 588 9.12 -37.90 -16.33
N GLY A 589 10.43 -37.76 -16.13
CA GLY A 589 11.44 -38.44 -16.96
C GLY A 589 11.53 -37.92 -18.40
N GLY A 590 11.02 -36.71 -18.69
CA GLY A 590 11.02 -36.12 -20.03
C GLY A 590 10.01 -36.79 -20.98
N LYS A 591 9.02 -37.51 -20.44
CA LYS A 591 8.00 -38.22 -21.20
C LYS A 591 6.79 -37.35 -21.45
N CYS A 592 6.10 -37.62 -22.55
CA CYS A 592 4.96 -36.83 -22.98
C CYS A 592 3.66 -37.37 -22.36
N LEU A 593 2.74 -36.48 -22.01
CA LEU A 593 1.35 -36.82 -21.72
C LEU A 593 0.73 -37.41 -22.98
N ASP A 594 0.15 -38.60 -22.87
CA ASP A 594 -0.17 -39.45 -24.01
C ASP A 594 -1.57 -40.05 -23.87
N VAL A 595 -2.36 -39.98 -24.94
CA VAL A 595 -3.62 -40.73 -25.06
C VAL A 595 -3.29 -42.19 -25.37
N ARG A 596 -3.59 -43.10 -24.45
CA ARG A 596 -3.22 -44.51 -24.57
C ARG A 596 -3.66 -45.12 -25.90
N ASN A 597 -2.70 -45.70 -26.61
CA ASN A 597 -2.88 -46.33 -27.93
C ASN A 597 -3.48 -45.41 -29.00
N ALA A 598 -3.39 -44.08 -28.82
CA ALA A 598 -4.06 -43.08 -29.66
C ALA A 598 -5.59 -43.33 -29.82
N ALA A 599 -6.22 -44.00 -28.85
CA ALA A 599 -7.63 -44.36 -28.93
C ALA A 599 -8.52 -43.12 -28.73
N THR A 600 -9.61 -43.04 -29.48
CA THR A 600 -10.54 -41.90 -29.47
C THR A 600 -11.84 -42.17 -28.70
N ALA A 601 -11.99 -43.34 -28.07
CA ALA A 601 -13.17 -43.68 -27.28
C ALA A 601 -13.22 -42.86 -25.98
N ASP A 602 -14.43 -42.46 -25.56
CA ASP A 602 -14.63 -41.85 -24.24
C ASP A 602 -14.22 -42.82 -23.13
N GLY A 603 -13.50 -42.30 -22.15
CA GLY A 603 -12.93 -43.11 -21.08
C GLY A 603 -11.58 -43.73 -21.40
N THR A 604 -10.93 -43.36 -22.50
CA THR A 604 -9.55 -43.79 -22.79
C THR A 604 -8.60 -43.25 -21.72
N GLN A 605 -7.77 -44.10 -21.12
CA GLN A 605 -6.83 -43.69 -20.06
C GLN A 605 -5.73 -42.76 -20.61
N ILE A 606 -5.41 -41.71 -19.84
CA ILE A 606 -4.22 -40.90 -20.09
C ILE A 606 -3.01 -41.51 -19.38
N GLN A 607 -1.88 -41.53 -20.06
CA GLN A 607 -0.63 -42.11 -19.60
C GLN A 607 0.55 -41.18 -19.87
N ILE A 608 1.74 -41.54 -19.43
CA ILE A 608 2.98 -41.01 -19.99
C ILE A 608 3.60 -42.00 -20.97
N TYR A 609 4.23 -41.48 -22.02
CA TYR A 609 4.93 -42.29 -23.01
C TYR A 609 6.13 -41.51 -23.57
N THR A 610 7.13 -42.22 -24.09
CA THR A 610 8.25 -41.60 -24.82
C THR A 610 7.71 -40.67 -25.91
N CYS A 611 8.22 -39.43 -25.94
CA CYS A 611 7.77 -38.42 -26.88
C CYS A 611 8.04 -38.88 -28.33
N ASN A 612 6.98 -39.06 -29.12
CA ASN A 612 6.99 -39.64 -30.46
C ASN A 612 6.36 -38.73 -31.53
N GLY A 613 5.90 -37.53 -31.15
CA GLY A 613 5.37 -36.51 -32.06
C GLY A 613 4.01 -36.83 -32.69
N THR A 614 3.33 -37.88 -32.22
CA THR A 614 2.00 -38.25 -32.72
C THR A 614 0.91 -37.31 -32.20
N ALA A 615 -0.24 -37.30 -32.86
CA ALA A 615 -1.40 -36.52 -32.42
C ALA A 615 -1.93 -36.93 -31.03
N ALA A 616 -1.59 -38.13 -30.54
CA ALA A 616 -1.92 -38.59 -29.19
C ALA A 616 -1.12 -37.86 -28.08
N GLN A 617 -0.05 -37.16 -28.45
CA GLN A 617 0.80 -36.36 -27.56
C GLN A 617 0.75 -34.87 -27.88
N ASN A 618 -0.02 -34.48 -28.89
CA ASN A 618 -0.17 -33.08 -29.29
C ASN A 618 -1.39 -32.48 -28.60
N TRP A 619 -1.16 -31.74 -27.52
CA TRP A 619 -2.19 -31.17 -26.67
C TRP A 619 -2.36 -29.69 -26.93
N THR A 620 -3.60 -29.26 -27.16
CA THR A 620 -3.97 -27.85 -27.10
C THR A 620 -4.29 -27.48 -25.66
N VAL A 621 -3.48 -26.58 -25.10
CA VAL A 621 -3.60 -26.09 -23.73
C VAL A 621 -4.07 -24.65 -23.79
N THR A 622 -5.29 -24.40 -23.32
CA THR A 622 -5.83 -23.06 -23.10
C THR A 622 -5.78 -22.77 -21.60
N PRO A 623 -5.12 -21.69 -21.13
CA PRO A 623 -4.99 -21.42 -19.70
C PRO A 623 -6.35 -21.36 -18.98
N ASN A 624 -6.42 -21.96 -17.79
CA ASN A 624 -7.62 -22.04 -16.94
C ASN A 624 -8.88 -22.60 -17.64
N SER A 625 -8.68 -23.49 -18.60
CA SER A 625 -9.73 -24.08 -19.42
C SER A 625 -9.44 -25.56 -19.71
N THR A 626 -10.06 -26.10 -20.75
CA THR A 626 -9.91 -27.49 -21.18
C THR A 626 -8.58 -27.73 -21.88
N VAL A 627 -7.88 -28.80 -21.50
CA VAL A 627 -6.71 -29.35 -22.20
C VAL A 627 -7.20 -30.40 -23.21
N LYS A 628 -6.83 -30.28 -24.49
CA LYS A 628 -7.43 -31.10 -25.57
C LYS A 628 -6.42 -31.87 -26.39
N ALA A 629 -6.72 -33.12 -26.73
CA ALA A 629 -6.01 -33.91 -27.73
C ALA A 629 -7.01 -34.75 -28.53
N LEU A 630 -6.69 -35.04 -29.79
CA LEU A 630 -7.55 -35.84 -30.68
C LEU A 630 -9.01 -35.34 -30.75
N GLY A 631 -9.23 -34.03 -30.61
CA GLY A 631 -10.56 -33.40 -30.61
C GLY A 631 -11.39 -33.61 -29.33
N LYS A 632 -10.79 -34.15 -28.26
CA LYS A 632 -11.43 -34.45 -26.97
C LYS A 632 -10.67 -33.83 -25.81
N CYS A 633 -11.28 -33.82 -24.63
CA CYS A 633 -10.81 -33.12 -23.44
C CYS A 633 -10.15 -34.06 -22.42
N LEU A 634 -9.13 -33.56 -21.74
CA LEU A 634 -8.54 -34.15 -20.54
C LEU A 634 -9.55 -34.05 -19.40
N ASP A 635 -9.97 -35.19 -18.85
CA ASP A 635 -11.16 -35.30 -18.02
C ASP A 635 -10.89 -36.10 -16.75
N VAL A 636 -11.41 -35.61 -15.62
CA VAL A 636 -11.47 -36.36 -14.37
C VAL A 636 -12.68 -37.30 -14.41
N SER A 637 -12.45 -38.61 -14.37
CA SER A 637 -13.52 -39.60 -14.52
C SER A 637 -14.65 -39.41 -13.50
N GLY A 638 -15.86 -39.17 -14.03
CA GLY A 638 -17.06 -38.91 -13.22
C GLY A 638 -17.02 -37.63 -12.39
N GLY A 639 -16.06 -36.73 -12.62
CA GLY A 639 -15.81 -35.57 -11.76
C GLY A 639 -15.39 -35.93 -10.33
N GLY A 640 -14.79 -37.11 -10.14
CA GLY A 640 -14.38 -37.60 -8.82
C GLY A 640 -13.33 -36.71 -8.15
N SER A 641 -13.33 -36.69 -6.82
CA SER A 641 -12.37 -35.91 -6.01
C SER A 641 -11.47 -36.77 -5.12
N ALA A 642 -11.51 -38.10 -5.27
CA ALA A 642 -10.67 -39.01 -4.50
C ALA A 642 -9.27 -39.16 -5.11
N ASP A 643 -8.24 -39.38 -4.28
CA ASP A 643 -6.91 -39.76 -4.77
C ASP A 643 -6.98 -41.09 -5.53
N GLY A 644 -6.29 -41.15 -6.68
CA GLY A 644 -6.35 -42.29 -7.59
C GLY A 644 -7.51 -42.23 -8.60
N THR A 645 -8.31 -41.15 -8.60
CA THR A 645 -9.36 -40.98 -9.62
C THR A 645 -8.73 -40.94 -11.01
N LYS A 646 -9.24 -41.77 -11.92
CA LYS A 646 -8.73 -41.91 -13.29
C LYS A 646 -8.80 -40.59 -14.06
N ILE A 647 -7.70 -40.22 -14.72
CA ILE A 647 -7.69 -39.19 -15.77
C ILE A 647 -7.84 -39.83 -17.15
N GLN A 648 -8.79 -39.32 -17.92
CA GLN A 648 -9.22 -39.94 -19.16
C GLN A 648 -9.39 -38.92 -20.28
N LEU A 649 -9.49 -39.42 -21.51
CA LEU A 649 -9.98 -38.66 -22.66
C LEU A 649 -11.50 -38.77 -22.71
N TRP A 650 -12.19 -37.64 -22.78
CA TRP A 650 -13.65 -37.59 -22.84
C TRP A 650 -14.15 -36.51 -23.81
N THR A 651 -15.33 -36.72 -24.38
CA THR A 651 -16.01 -35.72 -25.20
C THR A 651 -16.14 -34.40 -24.44
N CYS A 652 -15.67 -33.31 -25.04
CA CYS A 652 -15.71 -32.01 -24.39
C CYS A 652 -17.16 -31.60 -24.08
N ASN A 653 -17.48 -31.44 -22.79
CA ASN A 653 -18.83 -31.18 -22.29
C ASN A 653 -18.92 -29.91 -21.42
N GLY A 654 -17.81 -29.20 -21.22
CA GLY A 654 -17.76 -27.93 -20.47
C GLY A 654 -17.91 -28.10 -18.95
N SER A 655 -17.92 -29.32 -18.44
CA SER A 655 -17.97 -29.57 -17.00
C SER A 655 -16.66 -29.18 -16.33
N ALA A 656 -16.73 -28.88 -15.03
CA ALA A 656 -15.55 -28.53 -14.24
C ALA A 656 -14.53 -29.69 -14.12
N ALA A 657 -14.93 -30.93 -14.43
CA ALA A 657 -14.07 -32.10 -14.50
C ALA A 657 -13.05 -32.02 -15.65
N GLN A 658 -13.30 -31.14 -16.63
CA GLN A 658 -12.45 -30.92 -17.80
C GLN A 658 -11.59 -29.66 -17.69
N ASN A 659 -11.71 -28.90 -16.60
CA ASN A 659 -10.96 -27.67 -16.38
C ASN A 659 -9.63 -27.96 -15.69
N TRP A 660 -8.56 -27.37 -16.22
CA TRP A 660 -7.21 -27.52 -15.70
C TRP A 660 -6.51 -26.16 -15.61
N SER A 661 -5.83 -25.93 -14.50
CA SER A 661 -5.14 -24.68 -14.18
C SER A 661 -3.67 -24.97 -13.92
N ALA A 662 -2.81 -24.45 -14.79
CA ALA A 662 -1.37 -24.52 -14.62
C ALA A 662 -0.94 -23.65 -13.45
N GLN A 663 -0.14 -24.20 -12.55
CA GLN A 663 0.36 -23.51 -11.37
C GLN A 663 1.79 -23.03 -11.61
N ALA A 664 2.19 -21.96 -10.93
CA ALA A 664 3.54 -21.41 -11.02
C ALA A 664 4.63 -22.40 -10.55
N ASP A 665 4.26 -23.38 -9.74
CA ASP A 665 5.16 -24.43 -9.30
C ASP A 665 5.37 -25.52 -10.38
N GLY A 666 4.67 -25.47 -11.52
CA GLY A 666 4.74 -26.46 -12.59
C GLY A 666 3.73 -27.60 -12.47
N THR A 667 2.82 -27.58 -11.50
CA THR A 667 1.72 -28.55 -11.43
C THR A 667 0.54 -28.15 -12.32
N LEU A 668 -0.28 -29.13 -12.73
CA LEU A 668 -1.54 -28.88 -13.43
C LEU A 668 -2.70 -29.30 -12.52
N ARG A 669 -3.44 -28.32 -11.98
CA ARG A 669 -4.48 -28.51 -10.96
C ARG A 669 -5.87 -28.49 -11.57
N ASN A 670 -6.72 -29.43 -11.20
CA ASN A 670 -8.14 -29.37 -11.51
C ASN A 670 -8.86 -28.51 -10.44
N PRO A 671 -9.47 -27.35 -10.79
CA PRO A 671 -10.06 -26.44 -9.81
C PRO A 671 -11.24 -27.03 -9.02
N GLN A 672 -12.01 -27.94 -9.62
CA GLN A 672 -13.17 -28.57 -8.98
C GLN A 672 -12.78 -29.48 -7.81
N SER A 673 -11.81 -30.36 -8.03
CA SER A 673 -11.32 -31.30 -7.02
C SER A 673 -10.24 -30.70 -6.12
N GLY A 674 -9.59 -29.63 -6.57
CA GLY A 674 -8.45 -29.01 -5.93
C GLY A 674 -7.15 -29.83 -5.99
N LYS A 675 -7.13 -30.91 -6.77
CA LYS A 675 -6.04 -31.90 -6.88
C LYS A 675 -5.27 -31.77 -8.20
N CYS A 676 -4.11 -32.40 -8.27
CA CYS A 676 -3.14 -32.24 -9.35
C CYS A 676 -3.09 -33.46 -10.29
N LEU A 677 -2.72 -33.20 -11.55
CA LEU A 677 -2.39 -34.21 -12.55
C LEU A 677 -1.10 -34.92 -12.15
N ASP A 678 -1.16 -36.23 -11.94
CA ASP A 678 -0.09 -36.99 -11.29
C ASP A 678 0.22 -38.29 -12.06
N VAL A 679 1.51 -38.57 -12.27
CA VAL A 679 1.97 -39.88 -12.78
C VAL A 679 1.99 -40.87 -11.62
N SER A 680 1.11 -41.87 -11.69
CA SER A 680 0.96 -42.90 -10.66
C SER A 680 2.26 -43.63 -10.36
N ASP A 681 2.47 -43.94 -9.07
CA ASP A 681 3.64 -44.62 -8.52
C ASP A 681 5.00 -43.93 -8.78
N ASN A 682 5.00 -42.68 -9.29
CA ASN A 682 6.21 -41.96 -9.70
C ASN A 682 7.10 -42.79 -10.65
N SER A 683 6.47 -43.63 -11.49
CA SER A 683 7.15 -44.54 -12.42
C SER A 683 7.36 -43.86 -13.78
N THR A 684 8.56 -44.01 -14.34
CA THR A 684 8.91 -43.51 -15.69
C THR A 684 8.65 -44.54 -16.79
N THR A 685 7.97 -45.65 -16.51
CA THR A 685 7.75 -46.69 -17.53
C THR A 685 6.72 -46.21 -18.56
N ASP A 686 6.98 -46.51 -19.84
CA ASP A 686 6.04 -46.19 -20.91
C ASP A 686 4.71 -46.89 -20.67
N GLY A 687 3.62 -46.12 -20.70
CA GLY A 687 2.28 -46.60 -20.43
C GLY A 687 1.79 -46.39 -18.99
N GLN A 688 2.65 -45.86 -18.09
CA GLN A 688 2.27 -45.55 -16.72
C GLN A 688 1.06 -44.60 -16.68
N ALA A 689 0.07 -44.94 -15.86
CA ALA A 689 -1.19 -44.20 -15.82
C ALA A 689 -1.02 -42.82 -15.17
N VAL A 690 -1.78 -41.86 -15.69
CA VAL A 690 -1.96 -40.55 -15.06
C VAL A 690 -3.30 -40.54 -14.31
N HIS A 691 -3.27 -40.11 -13.06
CA HIS A 691 -4.43 -40.06 -12.17
C HIS A 691 -4.52 -38.71 -11.46
N LEU A 692 -5.62 -38.49 -10.75
CA LEU A 692 -5.82 -37.34 -9.89
C LEU A 692 -5.23 -37.64 -8.51
N TRP A 693 -4.41 -36.75 -7.99
CA TRP A 693 -3.82 -36.92 -6.66
C TRP A 693 -3.68 -35.60 -5.91
N THR A 694 -3.65 -35.66 -4.59
CA THR A 694 -3.32 -34.53 -3.72
C THR A 694 -2.06 -33.81 -4.24
N CYS A 695 -2.11 -32.47 -4.33
CA CYS A 695 -0.99 -31.68 -4.82
C CYS A 695 0.17 -31.73 -3.82
N LEU A 696 1.27 -32.36 -4.22
CA LEU A 696 2.49 -32.54 -3.41
C LEU A 696 3.66 -31.72 -3.96
N ALA A 697 3.52 -31.10 -5.15
CA ALA A 697 4.61 -30.44 -5.86
C ALA A 697 5.83 -31.36 -6.11
N ALA A 698 5.61 -32.67 -6.13
CA ALA A 698 6.63 -33.68 -6.40
C ALA A 698 6.91 -33.81 -7.91
N THR A 699 8.04 -34.41 -8.28
CA THR A 699 8.50 -34.50 -9.69
C THR A 699 7.49 -35.20 -10.62
N ASN A 700 6.71 -36.16 -10.12
CA ASN A 700 5.65 -36.84 -10.88
C ASN A 700 4.40 -35.99 -11.12
N GLN A 701 4.33 -34.79 -10.57
CA GLN A 701 3.25 -33.82 -10.77
C GLN A 701 3.70 -32.58 -11.56
N LYS A 702 4.98 -32.51 -11.97
CA LYS A 702 5.50 -31.37 -12.72
C LYS A 702 5.35 -31.60 -14.22
N TRP A 703 4.81 -30.59 -14.90
CA TRP A 703 4.50 -30.63 -16.33
C TRP A 703 4.99 -29.33 -16.99
N THR A 704 5.72 -29.48 -18.09
CA THR A 704 6.05 -28.42 -19.03
C THR A 704 4.97 -28.39 -20.10
N LEU A 705 4.31 -27.25 -20.25
CA LEU A 705 3.24 -27.03 -21.24
C LEU A 705 3.83 -26.46 -22.54
N PRO A 706 3.17 -26.67 -23.70
CA PRO A 706 3.65 -26.27 -25.02
C PRO A 706 3.62 -24.76 -25.31
#